data_AF-A0A285KQF9-F1
#
_entry.id   AF-A0A285KQF9-F1
#
_cell.length_a   1.000
_cell.length_b   1.000
_cell.length_c   1.000
_cell.angle_alpha   90.00
_cell.angle_beta   90.00
_cell.angle_gamma   90.00
#
_symmetry.space_group_name_H-M   'P 1'
#
loop_
_entity.id
_entity.type
_entity.pdbx_description
1 polymer ?
#
loop_
_entity_poly.entity_id
_entity_poly.type
_entity_poly.pdbx_seq_one_letter_code
_entity_poly.pdbx_strand_id
1 'polypeptide(L)'
;MEWLIAPFEVSFVQRALWGGLLVSCLCAIAGTWVVVRGMAFLADAMAHGMLPGIALAALLGGNLLVGAAFSAGAMALGVSALTRNARLSADIGIGLLFVGMLSIGVVIVSRAQSFAVDLTGFLFGDVLAIRDRDLVYLVLALLVAAAVALLGHRAFVALAFDPRTAHTLGLRPKVAQVALVGLLTLAIVASFHIVGTLLVFGLLIAPPAAAMLWAHRLPVIMGVAAGLGSLATVTGLLISWHLGTAAGATIAAVAVALFFLSATFSASRSRIRLSGKKFGPLALVAVLPLVGCGADRVVDEAESAPHGYVEGAEETAEPQPRLVLADKESGAVRVLDLISEQVTELEPAVGITRVAGDGRYAYLSTPEGIRIVDTGTWLVDHGDHVHYYKAPIRDIGTSAGGPVVAAAANPSVVALVLDSGDTALLDRTALDAGSAPDSDAHAGGPAVPSGEHTVVARRADGRVEVRGRDGAVVAALAEPCQEPRGTAMTRIGVVFGCADGALVVNVQEGSATATKIAYPSPVPQAERAVEFHHRPGSATLAAEAGERGTWLLDARRRTWTFVETGPVLAANTAGEGAPLLTLSADGVLHAYDAATGSELTRKQLVEPGSASSIVVDSSRAYVNDPGGRKVLEIDYSDLRTARVFPLEIAPTLMVEAGE
;
A
#
# COMPACT_ATOMS: atom_id res chain seq x y z
N MET A 1 -39.58 -20.32 -26.96
CA MET A 1 -39.35 -21.06 -25.69
C MET A 1 -38.49 -22.30 -25.94
N GLU A 2 -38.75 -23.09 -26.98
CA GLU A 2 -37.90 -24.27 -27.29
C GLU A 2 -36.40 -23.96 -27.44
N TRP A 3 -36.02 -22.83 -28.04
CA TRP A 3 -34.61 -22.41 -28.15
C TRP A 3 -33.88 -22.28 -26.79
N LEU A 4 -34.59 -21.92 -25.71
CA LEU A 4 -34.00 -21.78 -24.36
C LEU A 4 -34.04 -23.09 -23.56
N ILE A 5 -34.99 -23.98 -23.83
CA ILE A 5 -35.26 -25.16 -22.98
C ILE A 5 -34.70 -26.45 -23.60
N ALA A 6 -34.63 -26.54 -24.93
CA ALA A 6 -34.16 -27.73 -25.65
C ALA A 6 -32.77 -28.23 -25.22
N PRO A 7 -31.76 -27.37 -24.92
CA PRO A 7 -30.46 -27.85 -24.44
C PRO A 7 -30.58 -28.59 -23.10
N PHE A 8 -31.51 -28.17 -22.23
CA PHE A 8 -31.68 -28.72 -20.89
C PHE A 8 -32.61 -29.93 -20.83
N GLU A 9 -33.14 -30.42 -21.95
CA GLU A 9 -33.83 -31.71 -22.00
C GLU A 9 -32.83 -32.88 -22.06
N VAL A 10 -31.59 -32.59 -22.43
CA VAL A 10 -30.53 -33.58 -22.57
C VAL A 10 -29.88 -33.85 -21.21
N SER A 11 -29.86 -35.12 -20.80
CA SER A 11 -29.45 -35.51 -19.43
C SER A 11 -28.04 -35.09 -19.05
N PHE A 12 -27.08 -35.07 -20.00
CA PHE A 12 -25.71 -34.62 -19.69
C PHE A 12 -25.61 -33.10 -19.52
N VAL A 13 -26.41 -32.31 -20.25
CA VAL A 13 -26.47 -30.85 -20.07
C VAL A 13 -27.18 -30.50 -18.76
N GLN A 14 -28.19 -31.28 -18.34
CA GLN A 14 -28.80 -31.12 -17.01
C GLN A 14 -27.78 -31.36 -15.90
N ARG A 15 -26.96 -32.41 -15.99
CA ARG A 15 -25.89 -32.66 -15.02
C ARG A 15 -24.84 -31.56 -15.04
N ALA A 16 -24.47 -31.07 -16.21
CA ALA A 16 -23.58 -29.92 -16.38
C ALA A 16 -24.13 -28.65 -15.70
N LEU A 17 -25.43 -28.38 -15.86
CA LEU A 17 -26.11 -27.27 -15.20
C LEU A 17 -26.07 -27.44 -13.67
N TRP A 18 -26.53 -28.57 -13.14
CA TRP A 18 -26.54 -28.79 -11.68
C TRP A 18 -25.14 -28.75 -11.09
N GLY A 19 -24.15 -29.36 -11.75
CA GLY A 19 -22.76 -29.32 -11.31
C GLY A 19 -22.18 -27.90 -11.32
N GLY A 20 -22.41 -27.14 -12.40
CA GLY A 20 -21.95 -25.75 -12.50
C GLY A 20 -22.62 -24.82 -11.49
N LEU A 21 -23.90 -25.02 -11.15
CA LEU A 21 -24.59 -24.30 -10.08
C LEU A 21 -23.98 -24.61 -8.70
N LEU A 22 -23.72 -25.89 -8.40
CA LEU A 22 -23.09 -26.29 -7.14
C LEU A 22 -21.67 -25.73 -7.02
N VAL A 23 -20.89 -25.78 -8.09
CA VAL A 23 -19.53 -25.22 -8.15
C VAL A 23 -19.57 -23.70 -8.03
N SER A 24 -20.52 -23.02 -8.66
CA SER A 24 -20.72 -21.57 -8.51
C SER A 24 -20.99 -21.19 -7.06
N CYS A 25 -21.84 -21.94 -6.34
CA CYS A 25 -22.10 -21.72 -4.92
C CYS A 25 -20.85 -21.99 -4.06
N LEU A 26 -20.14 -23.08 -4.32
CA LEU A 26 -18.93 -23.45 -3.58
C LEU A 26 -17.82 -22.41 -3.76
N CYS A 27 -17.56 -22.01 -5.01
CA CYS A 27 -16.62 -20.96 -5.36
C CYS A 27 -17.04 -19.59 -4.85
N ALA A 28 -18.34 -19.27 -4.80
CA ALA A 28 -18.80 -18.01 -4.20
C ALA A 28 -18.48 -17.93 -2.71
N ILE A 29 -18.65 -19.02 -1.95
CA ILE A 29 -18.33 -19.06 -0.52
C ILE A 29 -16.83 -18.90 -0.29
N ALA A 30 -16.00 -19.74 -0.93
CA ALA A 30 -14.56 -19.69 -0.75
C ALA A 30 -13.94 -18.42 -1.35
N GLY A 31 -14.36 -18.07 -2.57
CA GLY A 31 -13.87 -16.96 -3.36
C GLY A 31 -14.16 -15.59 -2.76
N THR A 32 -15.29 -15.42 -2.05
CA THR A 32 -15.56 -14.18 -1.30
C THR A 32 -14.44 -13.89 -0.30
N TRP A 33 -13.94 -14.90 0.42
CA TRP A 33 -12.85 -14.70 1.35
C TRP A 33 -11.49 -14.51 0.67
N VAL A 34 -11.29 -15.13 -0.50
CA VAL A 34 -10.09 -14.93 -1.31
C VAL A 34 -9.98 -13.48 -1.74
N VAL A 35 -11.06 -12.93 -2.33
CA VAL A 35 -11.06 -11.57 -2.87
C VAL A 35 -10.98 -10.53 -1.75
N VAL A 36 -11.73 -10.70 -0.66
CA VAL A 36 -11.72 -9.76 0.48
C VAL A 36 -10.35 -9.66 1.15
N ARG A 37 -9.54 -10.73 1.10
CA ARG A 37 -8.21 -10.76 1.71
C ARG A 37 -7.06 -10.59 0.71
N GLY A 38 -7.34 -10.27 -0.55
CA GLY A 38 -6.31 -10.12 -1.58
C GLY A 38 -5.53 -11.40 -1.88
N MET A 39 -6.08 -12.58 -1.61
CA MET A 39 -5.39 -13.87 -1.76
C MET A 39 -5.57 -14.49 -3.15
N ALA A 40 -5.85 -13.70 -4.19
CA ALA A 40 -6.11 -14.22 -5.53
C ALA A 40 -4.89 -14.99 -6.09
N PHE A 41 -3.68 -14.51 -5.80
CA PHE A 41 -2.44 -15.19 -6.19
C PHE A 41 -2.29 -16.57 -5.53
N LEU A 42 -2.67 -16.71 -4.26
CA LEU A 42 -2.70 -18.01 -3.58
C LEU A 42 -3.67 -18.99 -4.26
N ALA A 43 -4.84 -18.51 -4.68
CA ALA A 43 -5.82 -19.35 -5.35
C ALA A 43 -5.31 -19.88 -6.70
N ASP A 44 -4.64 -19.04 -7.49
CA ASP A 44 -4.02 -19.45 -8.75
C ASP A 44 -2.83 -20.40 -8.53
N ALA A 45 -1.99 -20.08 -7.55
CA ALA A 45 -0.87 -20.92 -7.13
C ALA A 45 -1.32 -22.33 -6.72
N MET A 46 -2.42 -22.43 -5.98
CA MET A 46 -3.01 -23.71 -5.60
C MET A 46 -3.61 -24.47 -6.77
N ALA A 47 -4.24 -23.78 -7.74
CA ALA A 47 -4.82 -24.41 -8.93
C ALA A 47 -3.76 -25.16 -9.74
N HIS A 48 -2.62 -24.53 -9.97
CA HIS A 48 -1.48 -25.11 -10.68
C HIS A 48 -0.62 -26.02 -9.78
N GLY A 49 -0.58 -25.74 -8.49
CA GLY A 49 0.07 -26.57 -7.47
C GLY A 49 -0.51 -27.98 -7.35
N MET A 50 -1.68 -28.25 -7.93
CA MET A 50 -2.22 -29.62 -8.03
C MET A 50 -1.57 -30.48 -9.11
N LEU A 51 -0.99 -29.86 -10.14
CA LEU A 51 -0.47 -30.56 -11.32
C LEU A 51 0.51 -31.70 -11.02
N PRO A 52 1.47 -31.57 -10.08
CA PRO A 52 2.38 -32.67 -9.74
C PRO A 52 1.68 -33.91 -9.23
N GLY A 53 0.70 -33.74 -8.33
CA GLY A 53 -0.03 -34.87 -7.77
C GLY A 53 -0.97 -35.51 -8.77
N ILE A 54 -1.60 -34.71 -9.64
CA ILE A 54 -2.42 -35.21 -10.74
C ILE A 54 -1.55 -36.04 -11.70
N ALA A 55 -0.42 -35.48 -12.15
CA ALA A 55 0.51 -36.15 -13.05
C ALA A 55 1.04 -37.46 -12.44
N LEU A 56 1.42 -37.45 -11.16
CA LEU A 56 1.92 -38.63 -10.47
C LEU A 56 0.84 -39.70 -10.28
N ALA A 57 -0.37 -39.32 -9.85
CA ALA A 57 -1.49 -40.24 -9.70
C ALA A 57 -1.84 -40.90 -11.03
N ALA A 58 -1.83 -40.12 -12.11
CA ALA A 58 -2.14 -40.62 -13.42
C ALA A 58 -1.08 -41.60 -13.95
N LEU A 59 0.22 -41.32 -13.75
CA LEU A 59 1.30 -42.26 -14.09
C LEU A 59 1.22 -43.58 -13.33
N LEU A 60 0.77 -43.55 -12.07
CA LEU A 60 0.61 -44.74 -11.23
C LEU A 60 -0.72 -45.47 -11.47
N GLY A 61 -1.58 -44.98 -12.36
CA GLY A 61 -2.93 -45.51 -12.57
C GLY A 61 -3.86 -45.33 -11.35
N GLY A 62 -3.53 -44.38 -10.47
CA GLY A 62 -4.27 -44.08 -9.24
C GLY A 62 -5.41 -43.09 -9.45
N ASN A 63 -6.07 -42.72 -8.34
CA ASN A 63 -7.16 -41.75 -8.36
C ASN A 63 -6.63 -40.31 -8.46
N LEU A 64 -6.94 -39.64 -9.57
CA LEU A 64 -6.56 -38.25 -9.87
C LEU A 64 -6.98 -37.26 -8.77
N LEU A 65 -8.17 -37.43 -8.19
CA LEU A 65 -8.68 -36.57 -7.12
C LEU A 65 -7.81 -36.68 -5.86
N VAL A 66 -7.32 -37.88 -5.54
CA VAL A 66 -6.43 -38.12 -4.40
C VAL A 66 -5.06 -37.49 -4.67
N GLY A 67 -4.55 -37.61 -5.90
CA GLY A 67 -3.33 -36.92 -6.32
C GLY A 67 -3.42 -35.40 -6.20
N ALA A 68 -4.50 -34.81 -6.73
CA ALA A 68 -4.78 -33.39 -6.63
C ALA A 68 -4.88 -32.92 -5.16
N ALA A 69 -5.62 -33.66 -4.33
CA ALA A 69 -5.78 -33.36 -2.91
C ALA A 69 -4.44 -33.40 -2.14
N PHE A 70 -3.60 -34.40 -2.41
CA PHE A 70 -2.29 -34.52 -1.78
C PHE A 70 -1.37 -33.34 -2.16
N SER A 71 -1.32 -32.98 -3.44
CA SER A 71 -0.48 -31.89 -3.93
C SER A 71 -1.00 -30.52 -3.45
N ALA A 72 -2.31 -30.28 -3.50
CA ALA A 72 -2.91 -29.07 -2.94
C ALA A 72 -2.67 -28.96 -1.43
N GLY A 73 -2.75 -30.08 -0.71
CA GLY A 73 -2.40 -30.15 0.71
C GLY A 73 -0.93 -29.82 0.98
N ALA A 74 0.00 -30.36 0.17
CA ALA A 74 1.42 -30.03 0.25
C ALA A 74 1.67 -28.54 0.00
N MET A 75 1.01 -27.94 -0.99
CA MET A 75 1.04 -26.50 -1.25
C MET A 75 0.52 -25.71 -0.04
N ALA A 76 -0.66 -26.05 0.48
CA ALA A 76 -1.27 -25.39 1.64
C ALA A 76 -0.36 -25.44 2.89
N LEU A 77 0.27 -26.59 3.15
CA LEU A 77 1.22 -26.77 4.24
C LEU A 77 2.51 -25.98 4.00
N GLY A 78 3.04 -26.00 2.78
CA GLY A 78 4.21 -25.23 2.37
C GLY A 78 3.99 -23.73 2.60
N VAL A 79 2.88 -23.18 2.09
CA VAL A 79 2.51 -21.78 2.29
C VAL A 79 2.38 -21.48 3.78
N SER A 80 1.72 -22.35 4.55
CA SER A 80 1.55 -22.19 6.01
C SER A 80 2.86 -22.30 6.81
N ALA A 81 3.89 -22.94 6.26
CA ALA A 81 5.21 -23.06 6.86
C ALA A 81 6.11 -21.86 6.49
N LEU A 82 6.14 -21.48 5.21
CA LEU A 82 6.96 -20.37 4.70
C LEU A 82 6.48 -19.02 5.25
N THR A 83 5.16 -18.82 5.35
CA THR A 83 4.57 -17.60 5.93
C THR A 83 4.81 -17.43 7.44
N ARG A 84 5.43 -18.41 8.12
CA ARG A 84 5.88 -18.25 9.52
C ARG A 84 7.19 -17.49 9.64
N ASN A 85 7.97 -17.39 8.56
CA ASN A 85 9.24 -16.69 8.60
C ASN A 85 9.00 -15.18 8.39
N ALA A 86 9.25 -14.38 9.42
CA ALA A 86 9.04 -12.94 9.39
C ALA A 86 9.92 -12.20 8.36
N ARG A 87 10.93 -12.87 7.79
CA ARG A 87 11.84 -12.30 6.78
C ARG A 87 11.39 -12.53 5.32
N LEU A 88 10.39 -13.37 5.08
CA LEU A 88 9.90 -13.69 3.74
C LEU A 88 8.49 -13.14 3.58
N SER A 89 8.26 -12.34 2.54
CA SER A 89 6.90 -11.95 2.18
C SER A 89 6.07 -13.17 1.79
N ALA A 90 4.78 -13.15 2.13
CA ALA A 90 3.88 -14.25 1.84
C ALA A 90 3.83 -14.54 0.33
N ASP A 91 3.88 -13.50 -0.51
CA ASP A 91 3.78 -13.60 -1.95
C ASP A 91 5.03 -14.23 -2.57
N ILE A 92 6.23 -13.91 -2.07
CA ILE A 92 7.47 -14.58 -2.51
C ILE A 92 7.43 -16.07 -2.16
N GLY A 93 6.98 -16.41 -0.94
CA GLY A 93 6.86 -17.80 -0.52
C GLY A 93 5.87 -18.60 -1.37
N ILE A 94 4.70 -18.01 -1.66
CA ILE A 94 3.68 -18.61 -2.53
C ILE A 94 4.23 -18.75 -3.97
N GLY A 95 4.90 -17.73 -4.50
CA GLY A 95 5.45 -17.74 -5.85
C GLY A 95 6.53 -18.80 -6.06
N LEU A 96 7.46 -18.94 -5.10
CA LEU A 96 8.50 -19.98 -5.15
C LEU A 96 7.91 -21.40 -5.07
N LEU A 97 6.91 -21.61 -4.20
CA LEU A 97 6.22 -22.89 -4.12
C LEU A 97 5.45 -23.19 -5.41
N PHE A 98 4.75 -22.20 -5.96
CA PHE A 98 4.05 -22.30 -7.24
C PHE A 98 4.98 -22.71 -8.37
N VAL A 99 6.07 -21.97 -8.60
CA VAL A 99 7.04 -22.28 -9.67
C VAL A 99 7.70 -23.64 -9.44
N GLY A 100 8.09 -23.95 -8.20
CA GLY A 100 8.74 -25.22 -7.86
C GLY A 100 7.81 -26.42 -8.11
N MET A 101 6.57 -26.34 -7.62
CA MET A 101 5.59 -27.40 -7.83
C MET A 101 5.19 -27.50 -9.30
N LEU A 102 4.90 -26.40 -9.98
CA LEU A 102 4.59 -26.40 -11.41
C LEU A 102 5.72 -27.06 -12.23
N SER A 103 6.98 -26.71 -11.95
CA SER A 103 8.15 -27.30 -12.61
C SER A 103 8.25 -28.81 -12.39
N ILE A 104 8.00 -29.29 -11.15
CA ILE A 104 7.94 -30.72 -10.85
C ILE A 104 6.84 -31.40 -11.68
N GLY A 105 5.65 -30.80 -11.74
CA GLY A 105 4.54 -31.33 -12.53
C GLY A 105 4.88 -31.44 -14.02
N VAL A 106 5.45 -30.39 -14.60
CA VAL A 106 5.88 -30.38 -16.00
C VAL A 106 6.99 -31.41 -16.27
N VAL A 107 7.94 -31.61 -15.37
CA VAL A 107 8.99 -32.64 -15.50
C VAL A 107 8.40 -34.06 -15.45
N ILE A 108 7.40 -34.30 -14.61
CA ILE A 108 6.69 -35.59 -14.55
C ILE A 108 5.94 -35.84 -15.87
N VAL A 109 5.21 -34.83 -16.36
CA VAL A 109 4.42 -34.94 -17.61
C VAL A 109 5.31 -35.10 -18.84
N SER A 110 6.46 -34.41 -18.93
CA SER A 110 7.32 -34.44 -20.12
C SER A 110 7.93 -35.81 -20.40
N ARG A 111 8.02 -36.68 -19.39
CA ARG A 111 8.47 -38.08 -19.57
C ARG A 111 7.38 -39.04 -20.05
N ALA A 112 6.14 -38.57 -20.13
CA ALA A 112 4.98 -39.40 -20.39
C ALA A 112 4.52 -39.24 -21.85
N GLN A 113 5.03 -40.11 -22.73
CA GLN A 113 4.85 -40.04 -24.20
C GLN A 113 3.40 -40.12 -24.69
N SER A 114 2.46 -40.62 -23.86
CA SER A 114 1.03 -40.77 -24.20
C SER A 114 0.09 -39.81 -23.46
N PHE A 115 0.62 -38.88 -22.65
CA PHE A 115 -0.18 -38.07 -21.71
C PHE A 115 -0.60 -36.68 -22.21
N ALA A 116 0.05 -36.17 -23.26
CA ALA A 116 -0.17 -34.79 -23.70
C ALA A 116 -1.59 -34.52 -24.23
N VAL A 117 -2.27 -35.55 -24.79
CA VAL A 117 -3.61 -35.40 -25.39
C VAL A 117 -4.73 -35.34 -24.32
N ASP A 118 -4.55 -35.99 -23.17
CA ASP A 118 -5.52 -35.97 -22.05
C ASP A 118 -5.35 -34.73 -21.14
N LEU A 119 -4.16 -34.13 -21.08
CA LEU A 119 -3.88 -33.00 -20.20
C LEU A 119 -4.75 -31.78 -20.50
N THR A 120 -5.02 -31.51 -21.78
CA THR A 120 -5.90 -30.42 -22.24
C THR A 120 -7.33 -30.61 -21.73
N GLY A 121 -7.86 -31.83 -21.77
CA GLY A 121 -9.18 -32.17 -21.23
C GLY A 121 -9.25 -32.00 -19.71
N PHE A 122 -8.15 -32.25 -18.99
CA PHE A 122 -8.07 -32.04 -17.54
C PHE A 122 -7.84 -30.59 -17.11
N LEU A 123 -7.01 -29.82 -17.83
CA LEU A 123 -6.73 -28.41 -17.54
C LEU A 123 -7.97 -27.53 -17.79
N PHE A 124 -8.67 -27.78 -18.90
CA PHE A 124 -9.88 -27.02 -19.26
C PHE A 124 -11.18 -27.65 -18.73
N GLY A 125 -11.11 -28.90 -18.26
CA GLY A 125 -12.24 -29.67 -17.75
C GLY A 125 -13.21 -30.11 -18.84
N ASP A 126 -13.97 -31.17 -18.56
CA ASP A 126 -15.12 -31.57 -19.36
C ASP A 126 -16.41 -31.49 -18.52
N VAL A 127 -16.98 -30.29 -18.49
CA VAL A 127 -18.23 -30.01 -17.76
C VAL A 127 -19.39 -30.88 -18.25
N LEU A 128 -19.36 -31.33 -19.50
CA LEU A 128 -20.42 -32.17 -20.08
C LEU A 128 -20.29 -33.64 -19.63
N ALA A 129 -19.13 -34.05 -19.11
CA ALA A 129 -18.87 -35.42 -18.65
C ALA A 129 -19.24 -35.68 -17.18
N ILE A 130 -19.92 -34.75 -16.50
CA ILE A 130 -20.37 -34.91 -15.11
C ILE A 130 -21.22 -36.18 -14.94
N ARG A 131 -20.89 -36.99 -13.93
CA ARG A 131 -21.65 -38.17 -13.50
C ARG A 131 -22.44 -37.89 -12.22
N ASP A 132 -23.44 -38.70 -11.93
CA ASP A 132 -24.31 -38.50 -10.75
C ASP A 132 -23.53 -38.54 -9.42
N ARG A 133 -22.50 -39.39 -9.33
CA ARG A 133 -21.61 -39.44 -8.16
C ARG A 133 -20.87 -38.12 -7.93
N ASP A 134 -20.54 -37.39 -8.99
CA ASP A 134 -19.79 -36.13 -8.90
C ASP A 134 -20.69 -35.02 -8.32
N LEU A 135 -22.00 -35.07 -8.63
CA LEU A 135 -22.99 -34.19 -8.01
C LEU A 135 -23.11 -34.44 -6.50
N VAL A 136 -23.11 -35.70 -6.06
CA VAL A 136 -23.13 -36.04 -4.63
C VAL A 136 -21.89 -35.51 -3.92
N TYR A 137 -20.71 -35.64 -4.53
CA TYR A 137 -19.47 -35.07 -3.98
C TYR A 137 -19.51 -33.55 -3.90
N LEU A 138 -20.03 -32.86 -4.91
CA LEU A 138 -20.20 -31.41 -4.90
C LEU A 138 -21.18 -30.94 -3.83
N VAL A 139 -22.30 -31.63 -3.64
CA VAL A 139 -23.26 -31.32 -2.57
C VAL A 139 -22.59 -31.46 -1.20
N LEU A 140 -21.86 -32.56 -0.97
CA LEU A 140 -21.16 -32.77 0.29
C LEU A 140 -20.08 -31.69 0.53
N ALA A 141 -19.28 -31.38 -0.50
CA ALA A 141 -18.26 -30.34 -0.43
C ALA A 141 -18.87 -28.96 -0.15
N LEU A 142 -19.99 -28.62 -0.79
CA LEU A 142 -20.72 -27.38 -0.55
C LEU A 142 -21.26 -27.28 0.88
N LEU A 143 -21.82 -28.36 1.42
CA LEU A 143 -22.31 -28.40 2.81
C LEU A 143 -21.16 -28.21 3.81
N VAL A 144 -20.01 -28.86 3.59
CA VAL A 144 -18.81 -28.69 4.42
C VAL A 144 -18.28 -27.26 4.30
N ALA A 145 -18.18 -26.72 3.10
CA ALA A 145 -17.72 -25.35 2.86
C ALA A 145 -18.63 -24.32 3.54
N ALA A 146 -19.95 -24.49 3.44
CA ALA A 146 -20.93 -23.65 4.12
C ALA A 146 -20.82 -23.75 5.64
N ALA A 147 -20.69 -24.97 6.19
CA ALA A 147 -20.51 -25.17 7.62
C ALA A 147 -19.22 -24.50 8.14
N VAL A 148 -18.09 -24.66 7.44
CA VAL A 148 -16.83 -24.00 7.79
C VAL A 148 -16.94 -22.48 7.69
N ALA A 149 -17.58 -21.95 6.64
CA ALA A 149 -17.79 -20.51 6.47
C ALA A 149 -18.71 -19.91 7.54
N LEU A 150 -19.76 -20.64 7.96
CA LEU A 150 -20.70 -20.21 9.01
C LEU A 150 -20.05 -20.25 10.39
N LEU A 151 -19.43 -21.37 10.76
CA LEU A 151 -18.76 -21.54 12.06
C LEU A 151 -17.53 -20.63 12.18
N GLY A 152 -16.79 -20.48 11.08
CA GLY A 152 -15.59 -19.65 11.00
C GLY A 152 -15.87 -18.16 10.77
N HIS A 153 -17.12 -17.76 10.50
CA HIS A 153 -17.45 -16.42 10.02
C HIS A 153 -16.79 -15.31 10.85
N ARG A 154 -17.03 -15.30 12.17
CA ARG A 154 -16.47 -14.28 13.07
C ARG A 154 -14.94 -14.24 13.05
N ALA A 155 -14.29 -15.39 12.96
CA ALA A 155 -12.84 -15.50 12.94
C ALA A 155 -12.25 -15.06 11.59
N PHE A 156 -12.91 -15.41 10.48
CA PHE A 156 -12.51 -14.98 9.14
C PHE A 156 -12.68 -13.47 8.94
N VAL A 157 -13.77 -12.89 9.45
CA VAL A 157 -13.96 -11.43 9.45
C VAL A 157 -12.86 -10.74 10.25
N ALA A 158 -12.61 -11.19 11.49
CA ALA A 158 -11.56 -10.58 12.32
C ALA A 158 -10.18 -10.67 11.65
N LEU A 159 -9.88 -11.79 11.01
CA LEU A 159 -8.64 -12.01 10.26
C LEU A 159 -8.54 -11.16 8.98
N ALA A 160 -9.67 -10.78 8.38
CA ALA A 160 -9.70 -9.94 7.18
C ALA A 160 -9.43 -8.45 7.49
N PHE A 161 -9.71 -7.98 8.71
CA PHE A 161 -9.38 -6.63 9.13
C PHE A 161 -7.95 -6.53 9.68
N ASP A 162 -7.64 -7.31 10.71
CA ASP A 162 -6.33 -7.29 11.36
C ASP A 162 -6.13 -8.54 12.25
N PRO A 163 -5.07 -9.33 12.02
CA PRO A 163 -4.71 -10.47 12.87
C PRO A 163 -4.54 -10.12 14.36
N ARG A 164 -4.11 -8.89 14.72
CA ARG A 164 -3.94 -8.46 16.13
C ARG A 164 -5.31 -8.24 16.78
N THR A 165 -6.24 -7.61 16.06
CA THR A 165 -7.65 -7.47 16.48
C THR A 165 -8.33 -8.84 16.70
N ALA A 166 -8.04 -9.85 15.87
CA ALA A 166 -8.54 -11.20 16.11
C ALA A 166 -7.99 -11.80 17.42
N HIS A 167 -6.72 -11.52 17.76
CA HIS A 167 -6.09 -12.00 18.98
C HIS A 167 -6.67 -11.33 20.24
N THR A 168 -6.90 -10.01 20.21
CA THR A 168 -7.50 -9.27 21.34
C THR A 168 -8.95 -9.67 21.61
N LEU A 169 -9.68 -10.09 20.59
CA LEU A 169 -11.03 -10.66 20.70
C LEU A 169 -11.06 -12.11 21.21
N GLY A 170 -9.91 -12.68 21.60
CA GLY A 170 -9.79 -14.06 22.09
C GLY A 170 -9.92 -15.12 21.00
N LEU A 171 -9.85 -14.74 19.73
CA LEU A 171 -9.91 -15.66 18.60
C LEU A 171 -8.51 -16.18 18.27
N ARG A 172 -8.43 -17.32 17.59
CA ARG A 172 -7.16 -17.98 17.22
C ARG A 172 -6.83 -17.70 15.74
N PRO A 173 -6.16 -16.58 15.39
CA PRO A 173 -5.94 -16.17 14.00
C PRO A 173 -5.21 -17.22 13.16
N LYS A 174 -4.27 -17.98 13.77
CA LYS A 174 -3.56 -19.07 13.09
C LYS A 174 -4.49 -20.21 12.67
N VAL A 175 -5.47 -20.56 13.51
CA VAL A 175 -6.46 -21.61 13.18
C VAL A 175 -7.41 -21.11 12.09
N ALA A 176 -7.80 -19.84 12.16
CA ALA A 176 -8.64 -19.22 11.14
C ALA A 176 -7.94 -19.17 9.77
N GLN A 177 -6.64 -18.83 9.73
CA GLN A 177 -5.84 -18.88 8.50
C GLN A 177 -5.80 -20.30 7.92
N VAL A 178 -5.50 -21.31 8.73
CA VAL A 178 -5.47 -22.71 8.29
C VAL A 178 -6.84 -23.18 7.79
N ALA A 179 -7.91 -22.84 8.50
CA ALA A 179 -9.27 -23.18 8.08
C ALA A 179 -9.67 -22.50 6.77
N LEU A 180 -9.21 -21.27 6.53
CA LEU A 180 -9.48 -20.55 5.28
C LEU A 180 -8.70 -21.12 4.10
N VAL A 181 -7.42 -21.45 4.29
CA VAL A 181 -6.63 -22.18 3.28
C VAL A 181 -7.23 -23.56 3.02
N GLY A 182 -7.71 -24.25 4.06
CA GLY A 182 -8.42 -25.52 3.94
C GLY A 182 -9.74 -25.41 3.16
N LEU A 183 -10.52 -24.35 3.40
CA LEU A 183 -11.75 -24.04 2.66
C LEU A 183 -11.46 -23.81 1.17
N LEU A 184 -10.41 -23.03 0.88
CA LEU A 184 -9.94 -22.79 -0.48
C LEU A 184 -9.48 -24.10 -1.16
N THR A 185 -8.70 -24.90 -0.45
CA THR A 185 -8.24 -26.22 -0.93
C THR A 185 -9.41 -27.13 -1.25
N LEU A 186 -10.41 -27.21 -0.35
CA LEU A 186 -11.62 -28.00 -0.57
C LEU A 186 -12.37 -27.53 -1.81
N ALA A 187 -12.58 -26.22 -1.96
CA ALA A 187 -13.30 -25.66 -3.11
C ALA A 187 -12.60 -25.94 -4.43
N ILE A 188 -11.28 -25.73 -4.48
CA ILE A 188 -10.47 -25.98 -5.67
C ILE A 188 -10.45 -27.47 -6.02
N VAL A 189 -10.12 -28.35 -5.07
CA VAL A 189 -9.99 -29.80 -5.33
C VAL A 189 -11.32 -30.43 -5.72
N ALA A 190 -12.41 -30.09 -5.01
CA ALA A 190 -13.74 -30.66 -5.29
C ALA A 190 -14.29 -30.23 -6.66
N SER A 191 -13.95 -29.01 -7.10
CA SER A 191 -14.44 -28.47 -8.37
C SER A 191 -13.53 -28.80 -9.55
N PHE A 192 -12.21 -28.94 -9.32
CA PHE A 192 -11.20 -29.11 -10.36
C PHE A 192 -11.46 -30.34 -11.24
N HIS A 193 -11.68 -31.52 -10.63
CA HIS A 193 -11.87 -32.77 -11.37
C HIS A 193 -13.12 -32.74 -12.27
N ILE A 194 -14.04 -31.82 -12.01
CA ILE A 194 -15.32 -31.73 -12.70
C ILE A 194 -15.29 -30.66 -13.79
N VAL A 195 -14.70 -29.51 -13.46
CA VAL A 195 -14.88 -28.28 -14.23
C VAL A 195 -13.57 -27.75 -14.82
N GLY A 196 -12.41 -28.27 -14.39
CA GLY A 196 -11.08 -27.84 -14.83
C GLY A 196 -10.54 -26.65 -14.04
N THR A 197 -9.23 -26.41 -14.09
CA THR A 197 -8.58 -25.33 -13.31
C THR A 197 -9.05 -23.95 -13.76
N LEU A 198 -9.19 -23.74 -15.07
CA LEU A 198 -9.54 -22.44 -15.66
C LEU A 198 -10.91 -21.95 -15.16
N LEU A 199 -11.94 -22.78 -15.27
CA LEU A 199 -13.28 -22.38 -14.88
C LEU A 199 -13.43 -22.31 -13.35
N VAL A 200 -12.74 -23.16 -12.59
CA VAL A 200 -12.69 -23.03 -11.13
C VAL A 200 -12.13 -21.68 -10.72
N PHE A 201 -10.98 -21.27 -11.26
CA PHE A 201 -10.39 -19.98 -10.97
C PHE A 201 -11.30 -18.81 -11.40
N GLY A 202 -11.90 -18.90 -12.60
CA GLY A 202 -12.85 -17.91 -13.10
C GLY A 202 -14.04 -17.70 -12.16
N LEU A 203 -14.69 -18.78 -11.70
CA LEU A 203 -15.83 -18.72 -10.78
C LEU A 203 -15.44 -18.36 -9.34
N LEU A 204 -14.20 -18.66 -8.94
CA LEU A 204 -13.68 -18.33 -7.62
C LEU A 204 -13.35 -16.85 -7.49
N ILE A 205 -12.94 -16.18 -8.56
CA ILE A 205 -12.50 -14.77 -8.52
C ILE A 205 -13.55 -13.81 -9.10
N ALA A 206 -14.04 -14.05 -10.32
CA ALA A 206 -14.82 -13.03 -11.04
C ALA A 206 -16.20 -12.74 -10.42
N PRO A 207 -17.05 -13.72 -10.06
CA PRO A 207 -18.33 -13.45 -9.43
C PRO A 207 -18.21 -12.79 -8.04
N PRO A 208 -17.30 -13.22 -7.13
CA PRO A 208 -17.09 -12.51 -5.87
C PRO A 208 -16.58 -11.08 -6.05
N ALA A 209 -15.60 -10.86 -6.94
CA ALA A 209 -15.10 -9.52 -7.24
C ALA A 209 -16.20 -8.61 -7.81
N ALA A 210 -17.05 -9.15 -8.68
CA ALA A 210 -18.22 -8.44 -9.20
C ALA A 210 -19.22 -8.09 -8.10
N ALA A 211 -19.46 -9.00 -7.15
CA ALA A 211 -20.41 -8.81 -6.06
C ALA A 211 -19.97 -7.76 -5.02
N MET A 212 -18.66 -7.65 -4.75
CA MET A 212 -18.12 -6.66 -3.81
C MET A 212 -18.36 -5.20 -4.24
N LEU A 213 -18.53 -4.96 -5.54
CA LEU A 213 -18.84 -3.62 -6.06
C LEU A 213 -20.24 -3.12 -5.68
N TRP A 214 -21.13 -4.01 -5.25
CA TRP A 214 -22.55 -3.71 -4.96
C TRP A 214 -22.95 -3.95 -3.51
N ALA A 215 -22.24 -4.83 -2.80
CA ALA A 215 -22.61 -5.27 -1.46
C ALA A 215 -21.47 -5.07 -0.46
N HIS A 216 -21.83 -4.64 0.76
CA HIS A 216 -20.88 -4.33 1.84
C HIS A 216 -20.92 -5.37 2.97
N ARG A 217 -21.83 -6.35 2.92
CA ARG A 217 -21.98 -7.41 3.92
C ARG A 217 -21.55 -8.74 3.31
N LEU A 218 -20.63 -9.45 3.95
CA LEU A 218 -20.05 -10.69 3.42
C LEU A 218 -21.07 -11.78 3.05
N PRO A 219 -22.11 -12.07 3.85
CA PRO A 219 -23.13 -13.04 3.43
C PRO A 219 -23.92 -12.59 2.18
N VAL A 220 -24.10 -11.28 2.01
CA VAL A 220 -24.75 -10.71 0.82
C VAL A 220 -23.83 -10.83 -0.39
N ILE A 221 -22.53 -10.56 -0.23
CA ILE A 221 -21.53 -10.75 -1.28
C ILE A 221 -21.52 -12.21 -1.74
N MET A 222 -21.51 -13.18 -0.81
CA MET A 222 -21.58 -14.62 -1.13
C MET A 222 -22.84 -14.97 -1.91
N GLY A 223 -24.01 -14.46 -1.49
CA GLY A 223 -25.27 -14.72 -2.18
C GLY A 223 -25.32 -14.13 -3.59
N VAL A 224 -24.86 -12.89 -3.76
CA VAL A 224 -24.78 -12.22 -5.07
C VAL A 224 -23.76 -12.91 -5.98
N ALA A 225 -22.60 -13.28 -5.44
CA ALA A 225 -21.56 -14.01 -6.18
C ALA A 225 -22.06 -15.38 -6.66
N ALA A 226 -22.79 -16.12 -5.81
CA ALA A 226 -23.42 -17.38 -6.19
C ALA A 226 -24.46 -17.18 -7.31
N GLY A 227 -25.24 -16.10 -7.24
CA GLY A 227 -26.18 -15.72 -8.30
C GLY A 227 -25.50 -15.39 -9.62
N LEU A 228 -24.42 -14.59 -9.58
CA LEU A 228 -23.65 -14.21 -10.77
C LEU A 228 -22.92 -15.41 -11.40
N GLY A 229 -22.34 -16.31 -10.59
CA GLY A 229 -21.73 -17.55 -11.08
C GLY A 229 -22.76 -18.51 -11.68
N SER A 230 -23.94 -18.62 -11.04
CA SER A 230 -25.06 -19.40 -11.57
C SER A 230 -25.57 -18.85 -12.90
N LEU A 231 -25.68 -17.53 -13.01
CA LEU A 231 -26.02 -16.86 -14.26
C LEU A 231 -24.99 -17.17 -15.34
N ALA A 232 -23.69 -17.01 -15.04
CA ALA A 232 -22.60 -17.34 -15.95
C ALA A 232 -22.65 -18.79 -16.42
N THR A 233 -22.99 -19.73 -15.53
CA THR A 233 -23.15 -21.16 -15.84
C THR A 233 -24.28 -21.37 -16.85
N VAL A 234 -25.47 -20.84 -16.58
CA VAL A 234 -26.63 -20.99 -17.47
C VAL A 234 -26.35 -20.38 -18.84
N THR A 235 -25.88 -19.14 -18.87
CA THR A 235 -25.59 -18.43 -20.13
C THR A 235 -24.43 -19.06 -20.89
N GLY A 236 -23.39 -19.51 -20.18
CA GLY A 236 -22.23 -20.14 -20.78
C GLY A 236 -22.56 -21.49 -21.41
N LEU A 237 -23.41 -22.31 -20.77
CA LEU A 237 -23.91 -23.56 -21.34
C LEU A 237 -24.79 -23.31 -22.56
N LEU A 238 -25.66 -22.30 -22.53
CA LEU A 238 -26.49 -21.93 -23.69
C LEU A 238 -25.64 -21.48 -24.87
N ILE A 239 -24.65 -20.61 -24.64
CA ILE A 239 -23.72 -20.13 -25.67
C ILE A 239 -22.92 -21.30 -26.23
N SER A 240 -22.37 -22.16 -25.36
CA SER A 240 -21.60 -23.35 -25.76
C SER A 240 -22.43 -24.32 -26.60
N TRP A 241 -23.69 -24.54 -26.25
CA TRP A 241 -24.59 -25.41 -27.01
C TRP A 241 -24.83 -24.89 -28.44
N HIS A 242 -25.09 -23.60 -28.59
CA HIS A 242 -25.41 -23.02 -29.91
C HIS A 242 -24.18 -22.72 -30.77
N LEU A 243 -23.04 -22.37 -30.16
CA LEU A 243 -21.81 -22.01 -30.87
C LEU A 243 -20.79 -23.17 -30.96
N GLY A 244 -21.07 -24.31 -30.31
CA GLY A 244 -20.16 -25.47 -30.29
C GLY A 244 -18.81 -25.20 -29.60
N THR A 245 -18.75 -24.22 -28.68
CA THR A 245 -17.53 -23.85 -27.97
C THR A 245 -17.31 -24.72 -26.73
N ALA A 246 -16.08 -24.77 -26.22
CA ALA A 246 -15.78 -25.49 -24.97
C ALA A 246 -16.58 -24.90 -23.79
N ALA A 247 -17.45 -25.72 -23.19
CA ALA A 247 -18.39 -25.28 -22.15
C ALA A 247 -17.68 -24.60 -20.96
N GLY A 248 -16.61 -25.20 -20.46
CA GLY A 248 -15.84 -24.67 -19.33
C GLY A 248 -15.27 -23.27 -19.59
N ALA A 249 -14.57 -23.11 -20.72
CA ALA A 249 -14.01 -21.82 -21.13
C ALA A 249 -15.09 -20.77 -21.41
N THR A 250 -16.23 -21.17 -21.98
CA THR A 250 -17.34 -20.27 -22.29
C THR A 250 -17.98 -19.71 -21.02
N ILE A 251 -18.25 -20.56 -20.02
CA ILE A 251 -18.78 -20.12 -18.72
C ILE A 251 -17.79 -19.17 -18.03
N ALA A 252 -16.48 -19.48 -18.07
CA ALA A 252 -15.46 -18.63 -17.47
C ALA A 252 -15.40 -17.25 -18.15
N ALA A 253 -15.44 -17.21 -19.48
CA ALA A 253 -15.50 -15.98 -20.25
C ALA A 253 -16.74 -15.15 -19.90
N VAL A 254 -17.91 -15.79 -19.71
CA VAL A 254 -19.11 -15.07 -19.28
C VAL A 254 -18.96 -14.54 -17.85
N ALA A 255 -18.39 -15.32 -16.92
CA ALA A 255 -18.15 -14.85 -15.54
C ALA A 255 -17.23 -13.61 -15.52
N VAL A 256 -16.17 -13.61 -16.33
CA VAL A 256 -15.28 -12.46 -16.52
C VAL A 256 -16.01 -11.27 -17.16
N ALA A 257 -16.83 -11.51 -18.18
CA ALA A 257 -17.63 -10.45 -18.81
C ALA A 257 -18.62 -9.82 -17.81
N LEU A 258 -19.29 -10.62 -16.98
CA LEU A 258 -20.17 -10.13 -15.92
C LEU A 258 -19.41 -9.26 -14.90
N PHE A 259 -18.15 -9.57 -14.60
CA PHE A 259 -17.30 -8.71 -13.77
C PHE A 259 -17.04 -7.35 -14.41
N PHE A 260 -16.60 -7.28 -15.66
CA PHE A 260 -16.35 -5.99 -16.33
C PHE A 260 -17.63 -5.18 -16.52
N LEU A 261 -18.77 -5.83 -16.80
CA LEU A 261 -20.08 -5.19 -16.84
C LEU A 261 -20.48 -4.63 -15.46
N SER A 262 -20.20 -5.39 -14.40
CA SER A 262 -20.42 -4.96 -13.01
C SER A 262 -19.55 -3.74 -12.64
N ALA A 263 -18.27 -3.77 -13.00
CA ALA A 263 -17.30 -2.68 -12.76
C ALA A 263 -17.69 -1.39 -13.51
N THR A 264 -17.98 -1.49 -14.80
CA THR A 264 -18.40 -0.35 -15.62
C THR A 264 -19.70 0.26 -15.10
N PHE A 265 -20.71 -0.56 -14.78
CA PHE A 265 -21.98 -0.06 -14.26
C PHE A 265 -21.83 0.61 -12.88
N SER A 266 -20.96 0.09 -12.01
CA SER A 266 -20.63 0.72 -10.72
C SER A 266 -19.95 2.07 -10.89
N ALA A 267 -18.96 2.17 -11.79
CA ALA A 267 -18.26 3.41 -12.11
C ALA A 267 -19.16 4.46 -12.77
N SER A 268 -20.09 4.06 -13.64
CA SER A 268 -21.08 4.98 -14.20
C SER A 268 -22.06 5.48 -13.14
N ARG A 269 -22.46 4.63 -12.19
CA ARG A 269 -23.39 5.02 -11.11
C ARG A 269 -22.77 6.01 -10.12
N SER A 270 -21.47 5.86 -9.78
CA SER A 270 -20.78 6.82 -8.92
C SER A 270 -20.66 8.20 -9.59
N ARG A 271 -20.39 8.24 -10.90
CA ARG A 271 -20.39 9.48 -11.70
C ARG A 271 -21.78 10.12 -11.79
N ILE A 272 -22.85 9.34 -11.94
CA ILE A 272 -24.24 9.85 -12.01
C ILE A 272 -24.74 10.37 -10.65
N ARG A 273 -24.27 9.83 -9.52
CA ARG A 273 -24.66 10.34 -8.18
C ARG A 273 -24.03 11.68 -7.82
N LEU A 274 -22.89 12.02 -8.43
CA LEU A 274 -22.20 13.30 -8.22
C LEU A 274 -22.73 14.42 -9.13
N SER A 275 -23.34 14.07 -10.26
CA SER A 275 -23.95 15.03 -11.18
C SER A 275 -25.47 14.92 -11.13
N GLY A 276 -26.13 15.79 -10.35
CA GLY A 276 -27.60 15.86 -10.20
C GLY A 276 -28.37 16.27 -11.46
N LYS A 277 -27.96 15.85 -12.67
CA LYS A 277 -28.70 16.01 -13.91
C LYS A 277 -29.15 14.66 -14.45
N LYS A 278 -30.47 14.54 -14.68
CA LYS A 278 -31.10 13.40 -15.36
C LYS A 278 -30.52 13.29 -16.77
N PHE A 279 -29.72 12.26 -17.04
CA PHE A 279 -29.43 11.81 -18.39
C PHE A 279 -30.25 10.56 -18.69
N GLY A 280 -30.98 10.59 -19.81
CA GLY A 280 -31.75 9.48 -20.35
C GLY A 280 -30.85 8.32 -20.82
N PRO A 281 -31.44 7.15 -21.12
CA PRO A 281 -30.69 5.91 -21.32
C PRO A 281 -30.00 5.96 -22.69
N LEU A 282 -28.66 5.98 -22.70
CA LEU A 282 -27.90 5.72 -23.91
C LEU A 282 -27.17 4.39 -23.82
N ALA A 283 -27.79 3.42 -24.48
CA ALA A 283 -27.22 2.31 -25.24
C ALA A 283 -26.09 1.46 -24.63
N LEU A 284 -26.49 0.23 -24.33
CA LEU A 284 -25.74 -1.01 -24.50
C LEU A 284 -24.82 -0.97 -25.74
N VAL A 285 -23.50 -1.07 -25.56
CA VAL A 285 -22.58 -1.41 -26.66
C VAL A 285 -22.01 -2.79 -26.39
N ALA A 286 -22.32 -3.69 -27.32
CA ALA A 286 -21.84 -5.05 -27.39
C ALA A 286 -20.32 -5.08 -27.57
N VAL A 287 -19.64 -5.89 -26.75
CA VAL A 287 -18.26 -6.31 -27.00
C VAL A 287 -18.29 -7.38 -28.08
N LEU A 288 -17.91 -7.01 -29.31
CA LEU A 288 -17.54 -7.96 -30.37
C LEU A 288 -16.07 -8.37 -30.17
N PRO A 289 -15.70 -9.64 -30.44
CA PRO A 289 -14.30 -10.03 -30.52
C PRO A 289 -13.75 -9.64 -31.90
N LEU A 290 -12.80 -8.72 -31.95
CA LEU A 290 -12.00 -8.50 -33.16
C LEU A 290 -10.88 -9.53 -33.18
N VAL A 291 -11.13 -10.63 -33.89
CA VAL A 291 -10.07 -11.36 -34.60
C VAL A 291 -9.73 -10.53 -35.81
N GLY A 292 -8.49 -10.05 -35.89
CA GLY A 292 -7.97 -9.33 -37.04
C GLY A 292 -6.45 -9.43 -37.07
N CYS A 293 -5.94 -10.24 -37.99
CA CYS A 293 -4.52 -10.37 -38.30
C CYS A 293 -3.87 -8.99 -38.49
N GLY A 294 -2.84 -8.69 -37.71
CA GLY A 294 -1.92 -7.58 -37.95
C GLY A 294 -0.52 -8.16 -38.12
N ALA A 295 -0.01 -8.09 -39.34
CA ALA A 295 1.35 -8.47 -39.68
C ALA A 295 2.36 -7.62 -38.89
N ASP A 296 3.47 -8.26 -38.49
CA ASP A 296 4.62 -7.63 -37.86
C ASP A 296 5.04 -6.35 -38.60
N ARG A 297 4.87 -5.23 -37.91
CA ARG A 297 5.77 -4.09 -38.02
C ARG A 297 6.25 -3.77 -36.62
N VAL A 298 7.45 -4.23 -36.32
CA VAL A 298 8.27 -3.72 -35.22
C VAL A 298 8.47 -2.23 -35.49
N VAL A 299 7.67 -1.41 -34.84
CA VAL A 299 8.03 -0.04 -34.52
C VAL A 299 8.63 -0.15 -33.13
N ASP A 300 9.93 0.14 -33.00
CA ASP A 300 10.54 0.39 -31.70
C ASP A 300 9.84 1.63 -31.11
N GLU A 301 8.74 1.41 -30.40
CA GLU A 301 8.25 2.37 -29.41
C GLU A 301 9.27 2.33 -28.28
N ALA A 302 10.17 3.30 -28.26
CA ALA A 302 10.92 3.63 -27.06
C ALA A 302 9.89 3.80 -25.92
N GLU A 303 9.93 2.87 -24.97
CA GLU A 303 9.09 2.85 -23.79
C GLU A 303 9.15 4.24 -23.16
N SER A 304 8.01 4.95 -23.11
CA SER A 304 7.96 6.27 -22.48
C SER A 304 8.38 6.12 -21.04
N ALA A 305 9.43 6.83 -20.62
CA ALA A 305 9.95 6.74 -19.27
C ALA A 305 8.82 6.82 -18.22
N PRO A 306 8.78 5.90 -17.24
CA PRO A 306 7.79 5.95 -16.16
C PRO A 306 7.74 7.34 -15.51
N HIS A 307 6.57 7.80 -15.10
CA HIS A 307 6.45 9.11 -14.45
C HIS A 307 7.23 9.11 -13.12
N GLY A 308 8.04 10.16 -12.93
CA GLY A 308 8.97 10.25 -11.81
C GLY A 308 10.29 9.48 -12.00
N TYR A 309 10.49 8.82 -13.15
CA TYR A 309 11.79 8.30 -13.56
C TYR A 309 12.77 9.44 -13.81
N VAL A 310 14.00 9.26 -13.31
CA VAL A 310 15.15 10.11 -13.63
C VAL A 310 16.17 9.23 -14.34
N GLU A 311 16.85 9.76 -15.35
CA GLU A 311 17.86 9.03 -16.11
C GLU A 311 18.93 8.43 -15.18
N GLY A 312 19.14 7.12 -15.26
CA GLY A 312 20.08 6.39 -14.41
C GLY A 312 19.49 5.88 -13.09
N ALA A 313 18.18 6.05 -12.86
CA ALA A 313 17.47 5.46 -11.74
C ALA A 313 17.03 4.02 -12.02
N GLU A 314 17.11 3.16 -11.00
CA GLU A 314 16.56 1.82 -10.95
C GLU A 314 15.24 1.86 -10.18
N GLU A 315 14.17 1.33 -10.77
CA GLU A 315 12.92 1.07 -10.04
C GLU A 315 13.08 -0.19 -9.18
N THR A 316 12.65 -0.10 -7.93
CA THR A 316 12.78 -1.13 -6.91
C THR A 316 11.41 -1.51 -6.33
N ALA A 317 11.28 -2.74 -5.85
CA ALA A 317 10.00 -3.25 -5.33
C ALA A 317 9.70 -2.81 -3.89
N GLU A 318 10.69 -2.31 -3.16
CA GLU A 318 10.60 -1.95 -1.74
C GLU A 318 11.26 -0.59 -1.49
N PRO A 319 10.82 0.18 -0.46
CA PRO A 319 11.44 1.45 -0.07
C PRO A 319 12.95 1.33 0.07
N GLN A 320 13.68 2.39 -0.28
CA GLN A 320 15.13 2.45 -0.18
C GLN A 320 15.54 3.55 0.83
N PRO A 321 15.26 3.38 2.13
CA PRO A 321 15.44 4.45 3.08
C PRO A 321 16.93 4.75 3.32
N ARG A 322 17.26 6.04 3.39
CA ARG A 322 18.60 6.56 3.64
C ARG A 322 18.55 7.63 4.71
N LEU A 323 19.60 7.70 5.53
CA LEU A 323 19.81 8.80 6.48
C LEU A 323 20.92 9.71 5.98
N VAL A 324 20.65 11.00 5.90
CA VAL A 324 21.69 12.02 5.73
C VAL A 324 22.10 12.51 7.10
N LEU A 325 23.39 12.37 7.39
CA LEU A 325 24.00 12.62 8.69
C LEU A 325 25.04 13.73 8.53
N ALA A 326 25.02 14.71 9.43
CA ALA A 326 26.02 15.77 9.44
C ALA A 326 26.59 15.99 10.85
N ASP A 327 27.87 16.33 10.88
CA ASP A 327 28.61 16.72 12.06
C ASP A 327 28.84 18.24 12.03
N LYS A 328 28.21 18.97 12.95
CA LYS A 328 28.31 20.43 13.04
C LYS A 328 29.73 20.92 13.33
N GLU A 329 30.54 20.14 14.04
CA GLU A 329 31.88 20.55 14.47
C GLU A 329 32.92 20.27 13.38
N SER A 330 32.92 19.05 12.83
CA SER A 330 33.89 18.68 11.79
C SER A 330 33.48 19.10 10.38
N GLY A 331 32.19 19.38 10.17
CA GLY A 331 31.59 19.63 8.86
C GLY A 331 31.40 18.37 8.01
N ALA A 332 31.69 17.19 8.55
CA ALA A 332 31.57 15.95 7.80
C ALA A 332 30.09 15.64 7.48
N VAL A 333 29.84 15.22 6.24
CA VAL A 333 28.52 14.79 5.75
C VAL A 333 28.60 13.35 5.28
N ARG A 334 27.60 12.55 5.67
CA ARG A 334 27.50 11.12 5.32
C ARG A 334 26.08 10.79 4.90
N VAL A 335 25.94 9.82 4.00
CA VAL A 335 24.66 9.19 3.68
C VAL A 335 24.75 7.71 4.05
N LEU A 336 23.94 7.28 5.01
CA LEU A 336 23.82 5.90 5.46
C LEU A 336 22.64 5.24 4.76
N ASP A 337 22.90 4.17 4.01
CA ASP A 337 21.88 3.33 3.40
C ASP A 337 21.40 2.29 4.42
N LEU A 338 20.13 2.37 4.84
CA LEU A 338 19.60 1.58 5.97
C LEU A 338 19.38 0.09 5.65
N ILE A 339 19.44 -0.26 4.36
CA ILE A 339 19.31 -1.64 3.88
C ILE A 339 20.69 -2.29 3.77
N SER A 340 21.62 -1.65 3.04
CA SER A 340 22.96 -2.20 2.79
C SER A 340 23.96 -1.90 3.91
N GLU A 341 23.61 -0.97 4.81
CA GLU A 341 24.48 -0.43 5.87
C GLU A 341 25.72 0.30 5.33
N GLN A 342 25.75 0.57 4.02
CA GLN A 342 26.83 1.30 3.38
C GLN A 342 26.75 2.78 3.76
N VAL A 343 27.90 3.33 4.20
CA VAL A 343 28.08 4.75 4.45
C VAL A 343 28.81 5.37 3.28
N THR A 344 28.18 6.35 2.64
CA THR A 344 28.78 7.16 1.58
C THR A 344 29.26 8.47 2.16
N GLU A 345 30.53 8.79 1.94
CA GLU A 345 31.12 10.07 2.31
C GLU A 345 30.91 11.12 1.23
N LEU A 346 30.46 12.30 1.64
CA LEU A 346 30.35 13.48 0.80
C LEU A 346 31.39 14.52 1.23
N GLU A 347 31.67 15.48 0.34
CA GLU A 347 32.56 16.59 0.66
C GLU A 347 32.14 17.26 1.99
N PRO A 348 33.05 17.65 2.87
CA PRO A 348 32.68 18.35 4.10
C PRO A 348 32.09 19.75 3.81
N ALA A 349 31.20 20.23 4.67
CA ALA A 349 30.76 21.62 4.69
C ALA A 349 30.87 22.17 6.11
N VAL A 350 31.63 23.25 6.29
CA VAL A 350 31.86 23.85 7.61
C VAL A 350 30.66 24.72 8.01
N GLY A 351 30.31 24.68 9.30
CA GLY A 351 29.26 25.55 9.85
C GLY A 351 27.84 25.11 9.51
N ILE A 352 27.61 23.80 9.31
CA ILE A 352 26.26 23.27 9.12
C ILE A 352 25.45 23.55 10.40
N THR A 353 24.29 24.19 10.26
CA THR A 353 23.44 24.58 11.40
C THR A 353 22.17 23.75 11.50
N ARG A 354 21.56 23.44 10.35
CA ARG A 354 20.32 22.66 10.21
C ARG A 354 20.37 21.74 8.99
N VAL A 355 19.54 20.70 9.05
CA VAL A 355 19.23 19.83 7.92
C VAL A 355 17.71 19.67 7.83
N ALA A 356 17.17 19.74 6.62
CA ALA A 356 15.79 19.42 6.31
C ALA A 356 15.75 18.50 5.08
N GLY A 357 14.65 17.79 4.88
CA GLY A 357 14.48 16.87 3.76
C GLY A 357 13.07 16.92 3.20
N ASP A 358 12.93 16.59 1.92
CA ASP A 358 11.65 16.55 1.21
C ASP A 358 11.25 15.13 0.77
N GLY A 359 11.94 14.11 1.29
CA GLY A 359 11.78 12.70 0.91
C GLY A 359 12.77 12.22 -0.15
N ARG A 360 13.45 13.11 -0.88
CA ARG A 360 14.53 12.75 -1.83
C ARG A 360 15.81 13.54 -1.61
N TYR A 361 15.69 14.83 -1.42
CA TYR A 361 16.83 15.73 -1.25
C TYR A 361 16.97 16.12 0.21
N ALA A 362 18.22 16.28 0.64
CA ALA A 362 18.56 16.89 1.90
C ALA A 362 19.12 18.29 1.67
N TYR A 363 18.68 19.23 2.49
CA TYR A 363 19.01 20.66 2.44
C TYR A 363 19.79 21.02 3.70
N LEU A 364 21.10 21.22 3.55
CA LEU A 364 22.02 21.52 4.65
C LEU A 364 22.27 23.03 4.68
N SER A 365 21.93 23.66 5.79
CA SER A 365 22.10 25.10 5.98
C SER A 365 23.53 25.42 6.43
N THR A 366 24.27 26.16 5.61
CA THR A 366 25.67 26.56 5.85
C THR A 366 25.80 28.09 5.82
N PRO A 367 26.95 28.67 6.20
CA PRO A 367 27.19 30.10 6.07
C PRO A 367 27.22 30.60 4.61
N GLU A 368 27.47 29.70 3.65
CA GLU A 368 27.55 30.01 2.22
C GLU A 368 26.18 29.90 1.52
N GLY A 369 25.19 29.29 2.17
CA GLY A 369 23.85 29.09 1.63
C GLY A 369 23.26 27.73 2.03
N ILE A 370 22.46 27.16 1.13
CA ILE A 370 21.80 25.88 1.31
C ILE A 370 22.46 24.87 0.38
N ARG A 371 23.25 23.96 0.93
CA ARG A 371 23.83 22.85 0.18
C ARG A 371 22.77 21.77 -0.03
N ILE A 372 22.67 21.28 -1.26
CA ILE A 372 21.63 20.36 -1.70
C ILE A 372 22.25 19.01 -2.06
N VAL A 373 21.81 17.96 -1.39
CA VAL A 373 22.25 16.58 -1.62
C VAL A 373 21.07 15.78 -2.15
N ASP A 374 21.20 15.21 -3.35
CA ASP A 374 20.30 14.16 -3.84
C ASP A 374 20.69 12.86 -3.16
N THR A 375 19.81 12.35 -2.28
CA THR A 375 20.06 11.08 -1.61
C THR A 375 19.99 9.90 -2.58
N GLY A 376 19.49 10.11 -3.80
CA GLY A 376 19.34 9.08 -4.81
C GLY A 376 18.24 8.08 -4.48
N THR A 377 17.31 8.40 -3.57
CA THR A 377 16.19 7.51 -3.22
C THR A 377 14.92 8.32 -3.07
N TRP A 378 13.83 7.86 -3.69
CA TRP A 378 12.52 8.50 -3.60
C TRP A 378 11.41 7.52 -3.94
N LEU A 379 10.18 7.94 -3.68
CA LEU A 379 8.99 7.22 -4.10
C LEU A 379 8.04 8.09 -4.90
N VAL A 380 7.14 7.42 -5.63
CA VAL A 380 6.01 8.04 -6.30
C VAL A 380 4.74 7.29 -5.88
N ASP A 381 3.87 7.96 -5.13
CA ASP A 381 2.62 7.40 -4.61
C ASP A 381 1.45 7.72 -5.57
N HIS A 382 0.80 6.67 -6.09
CA HIS A 382 -0.41 6.76 -6.94
C HIS A 382 -1.71 6.64 -6.15
N GLY A 383 -1.63 6.41 -4.85
CA GLY A 383 -2.74 6.16 -3.95
C GLY A 383 -3.17 4.69 -3.91
N ASP A 384 -3.10 3.97 -5.03
CA ASP A 384 -3.38 2.53 -5.11
C ASP A 384 -2.12 1.66 -5.13
N HIS A 385 -0.98 2.21 -5.56
CA HIS A 385 0.35 1.61 -5.48
C HIS A 385 1.43 2.69 -5.37
N VAL A 386 2.66 2.27 -5.05
CA VAL A 386 3.82 3.14 -4.89
C VAL A 386 4.97 2.56 -5.72
N HIS A 387 5.66 3.40 -6.49
CA HIS A 387 6.93 3.05 -7.11
C HIS A 387 8.08 3.57 -6.25
N TYR A 388 9.12 2.76 -6.08
CA TYR A 388 10.32 3.15 -5.35
C TYR A 388 11.49 3.24 -6.31
N TYR A 389 12.30 4.28 -6.20
CA TYR A 389 13.43 4.50 -7.10
C TYR A 389 14.72 4.63 -6.32
N LYS A 390 15.80 4.13 -6.94
CA LYS A 390 17.16 4.20 -6.45
C LYS A 390 18.09 4.70 -7.54
N ALA A 391 18.99 5.61 -7.18
CA ALA A 391 20.00 6.19 -8.03
C ALA A 391 21.28 6.45 -7.21
N PRO A 392 22.41 6.77 -7.87
CA PRO A 392 23.60 7.25 -7.18
C PRO A 392 23.33 8.52 -6.36
N ILE A 393 23.99 8.64 -5.21
CA ILE A 393 23.97 9.85 -4.39
C ILE A 393 24.73 10.95 -5.14
N ARG A 394 24.18 12.17 -5.17
CA ARG A 394 24.81 13.31 -5.85
C ARG A 394 24.82 14.54 -4.95
N ASP A 395 25.93 15.26 -4.95
CA ASP A 395 25.98 16.63 -4.47
C ASP A 395 25.55 17.55 -5.62
N ILE A 396 24.43 18.25 -5.44
CA ILE A 396 23.86 19.12 -6.48
C ILE A 396 24.53 20.51 -6.47
N GLY A 397 25.10 20.91 -5.33
CA GLY A 397 25.72 22.22 -5.13
C GLY A 397 24.99 23.06 -4.07
N THR A 398 25.28 24.36 -4.08
CA THR A 398 24.78 25.31 -3.07
C THR A 398 23.90 26.36 -3.73
N SER A 399 22.73 26.61 -3.14
CA SER A 399 21.79 27.67 -3.50
C SER A 399 21.82 28.77 -2.44
N ALA A 400 21.63 30.03 -2.83
CA ALA A 400 21.49 31.14 -1.91
C ALA A 400 20.25 30.99 -1.02
N GLY A 401 20.39 31.27 0.27
CA GLY A 401 19.26 31.18 1.20
C GLY A 401 19.68 31.26 2.66
N GLY A 402 18.68 31.26 3.55
CA GLY A 402 18.88 31.21 4.99
C GLY A 402 18.72 29.78 5.57
N PRO A 403 18.77 29.64 6.90
CA PRO A 403 18.57 28.35 7.55
C PRO A 403 17.20 27.75 7.24
N VAL A 404 17.19 26.52 6.74
CA VAL A 404 15.98 25.76 6.39
C VAL A 404 15.48 25.02 7.62
N VAL A 405 14.19 25.19 7.92
CA VAL A 405 13.52 24.50 9.04
C VAL A 405 12.66 23.34 8.57
N ALA A 406 12.09 23.44 7.37
CA ALA A 406 11.29 22.38 6.76
C ALA A 406 11.38 22.44 5.24
N ALA A 407 11.23 21.29 4.58
CA ALA A 407 11.17 21.20 3.14
C ALA A 407 9.99 20.33 2.72
N ALA A 408 9.38 20.67 1.60
CA ALA A 408 8.34 19.86 0.97
C ALA A 408 8.39 20.07 -0.54
N ALA A 409 8.08 19.04 -1.31
CA ALA A 409 8.16 19.09 -2.76
C ALA A 409 6.97 18.42 -3.43
N ASN A 410 6.71 18.85 -4.66
CA ASN A 410 5.93 18.12 -5.65
C ASN A 410 6.82 17.91 -6.91
N PRO A 411 6.32 17.29 -7.99
CA PRO A 411 7.12 17.05 -9.20
C PRO A 411 7.62 18.30 -9.94
N SER A 412 7.33 19.52 -9.49
CA SER A 412 7.72 20.75 -10.20
C SER A 412 8.33 21.83 -9.31
N VAL A 413 7.99 21.86 -8.02
CA VAL A 413 8.41 22.90 -7.07
C VAL A 413 8.86 22.25 -5.78
N VAL A 414 9.99 22.73 -5.27
CA VAL A 414 10.44 22.51 -3.90
C VAL A 414 10.19 23.79 -3.10
N ALA A 415 9.58 23.64 -1.93
CA ALA A 415 9.38 24.71 -0.97
C ALA A 415 10.31 24.51 0.23
N LEU A 416 11.24 25.45 0.43
CA LEU A 416 12.14 25.49 1.57
C LEU A 416 11.66 26.55 2.55
N VAL A 417 11.05 26.12 3.64
CA VAL A 417 10.62 27.01 4.72
C VAL A 417 11.85 27.41 5.53
N LEU A 418 12.09 28.71 5.60
CA LEU A 418 13.23 29.32 6.27
C LEU A 418 12.89 29.69 7.71
N ASP A 419 13.90 29.82 8.57
CA ASP A 419 13.77 30.27 9.96
C ASP A 419 13.10 31.65 10.11
N SER A 420 13.28 32.52 9.12
CA SER A 420 12.60 33.82 8.96
C SER A 420 11.08 33.70 8.85
N GLY A 421 10.56 32.50 8.59
CA GLY A 421 9.15 32.20 8.34
C GLY A 421 8.70 32.56 6.92
N ASP A 422 9.62 32.77 5.98
CA ASP A 422 9.33 32.76 4.54
C ASP A 422 9.64 31.41 3.91
N THR A 423 9.20 31.22 2.68
CA THR A 423 9.48 30.02 1.89
C THR A 423 10.16 30.41 0.59
N ALA A 424 11.35 29.88 0.37
CA ALA A 424 12.03 29.93 -0.93
C ALA A 424 11.48 28.82 -1.83
N LEU A 425 11.20 29.13 -3.10
CA LEU A 425 10.66 28.18 -4.06
C LEU A 425 11.72 27.86 -5.12
N LEU A 426 12.14 26.60 -5.17
CA LEU A 426 13.10 26.09 -6.15
C LEU A 426 12.39 25.28 -7.23
N ASP A 427 12.95 25.33 -8.44
CA ASP A 427 12.53 24.47 -9.55
C ASP A 427 12.99 23.03 -9.32
N ARG A 428 12.05 22.10 -9.15
CA ARG A 428 12.35 20.67 -8.96
C ARG A 428 13.06 20.08 -10.17
N THR A 429 12.65 20.47 -11.37
CA THR A 429 13.23 19.91 -12.61
C THR A 429 14.69 20.31 -12.79
N ALA A 430 15.07 21.50 -12.31
CA ALA A 430 16.47 21.92 -12.26
C ALA A 430 17.31 21.07 -11.29
N LEU A 431 16.77 20.76 -10.10
CA LEU A 431 17.42 19.86 -9.13
C LEU A 431 17.56 18.44 -9.69
N ASP A 432 16.53 17.92 -10.37
CA ASP A 432 16.55 16.60 -11.00
C ASP A 432 17.64 16.51 -12.07
N ALA A 433 17.80 17.60 -12.85
CA ALA A 433 18.85 17.77 -13.85
C ALA A 433 20.26 18.03 -13.27
N GLY A 434 20.40 18.15 -11.94
CA GLY A 434 21.69 18.32 -11.27
C GLY A 434 22.18 19.75 -11.14
N SER A 435 21.28 20.73 -11.20
CA SER A 435 21.56 22.15 -10.98
C SER A 435 20.98 22.60 -9.64
N ALA A 436 21.71 23.38 -8.84
CA ALA A 436 21.22 24.05 -7.64
C ALA A 436 20.86 25.51 -7.97
N PRO A 437 19.65 25.82 -8.47
CA PRO A 437 19.29 27.20 -8.80
C PRO A 437 19.17 28.05 -7.53
N ASP A 438 19.51 29.33 -7.63
CA ASP A 438 19.09 30.31 -6.62
C ASP A 438 17.58 30.56 -6.74
N SER A 439 16.91 30.78 -5.60
CA SER A 439 15.49 31.13 -5.58
C SER A 439 15.31 32.65 -5.46
N ASP A 440 14.90 33.31 -6.54
CA ASP A 440 14.35 34.68 -6.47
C ASP A 440 12.86 34.69 -6.06
N ALA A 441 12.20 33.53 -6.04
CA ALA A 441 10.77 33.38 -5.82
C ALA A 441 10.45 33.07 -4.34
N HIS A 442 9.87 34.05 -3.64
CA HIS A 442 9.42 33.89 -2.26
C HIS A 442 7.89 33.84 -2.14
N ALA A 443 7.39 32.95 -1.27
CA ALA A 443 5.96 32.78 -1.07
C ALA A 443 5.32 33.90 -0.21
N GLY A 444 6.09 34.60 0.61
CA GLY A 444 5.58 35.63 1.54
C GLY A 444 4.98 35.04 2.83
N GLY A 445 5.43 33.84 3.21
CA GLY A 445 4.95 33.07 4.36
C GLY A 445 5.29 31.58 4.24
N PRO A 446 4.95 30.75 5.24
CA PRO A 446 5.08 29.31 5.13
C PRO A 446 4.24 28.76 3.97
N ALA A 447 4.83 27.89 3.15
CA ALA A 447 4.19 27.32 1.99
C ALA A 447 4.53 25.84 1.81
N VAL A 448 3.57 25.09 1.26
CA VAL A 448 3.70 23.65 1.02
C VAL A 448 3.10 23.31 -0.36
N PRO A 449 3.86 22.69 -1.27
CA PRO A 449 3.36 22.18 -2.54
C PRO A 449 2.38 21.03 -2.30
N SER A 450 1.24 21.00 -3.00
CA SER A 450 0.20 19.98 -2.90
C SER A 450 -0.43 19.74 -4.27
N GLY A 451 -0.12 18.59 -4.88
CA GLY A 451 -0.47 18.33 -6.28
C GLY A 451 0.15 19.39 -7.19
N GLU A 452 -0.66 20.01 -8.03
CA GLU A 452 -0.25 21.05 -9.00
C GLU A 452 -0.19 22.47 -8.42
N HIS A 453 -0.44 22.62 -7.12
CA HIS A 453 -0.59 23.91 -6.47
C HIS A 453 0.39 24.08 -5.32
N THR A 454 0.57 25.32 -4.87
CA THR A 454 1.28 25.64 -3.63
C THR A 454 0.32 26.33 -2.68
N VAL A 455 0.13 25.75 -1.49
CA VAL A 455 -0.67 26.36 -0.43
C VAL A 455 0.22 27.28 0.38
N VAL A 456 -0.17 28.55 0.53
CA VAL A 456 0.62 29.58 1.22
C VAL A 456 -0.20 30.18 2.34
N ALA A 457 0.34 30.16 3.56
CA ALA A 457 -0.20 30.92 4.68
C ALA A 457 0.57 32.24 4.80
N ARG A 458 -0.05 33.36 4.42
CA ARG A 458 0.64 34.65 4.34
C ARG A 458 0.97 35.19 5.73
N ARG A 459 2.22 35.61 5.90
CA ARG A 459 2.70 36.16 7.19
C ARG A 459 2.10 37.53 7.51
N ALA A 460 1.82 38.33 6.47
CA ALA A 460 1.40 39.72 6.62
C ALA A 460 0.02 39.88 7.27
N ASP A 461 -0.92 38.97 6.96
CA ASP A 461 -2.32 39.09 7.36
C ASP A 461 -2.97 37.74 7.74
N GLY A 462 -2.23 36.63 7.70
CA GLY A 462 -2.73 35.29 8.02
C GLY A 462 -3.67 34.70 6.98
N ARG A 463 -3.88 35.35 5.83
CA ARG A 463 -4.71 34.78 4.75
C ARG A 463 -4.04 33.55 4.14
N VAL A 464 -4.85 32.55 3.82
CA VAL A 464 -4.37 31.31 3.20
C VAL A 464 -4.83 31.24 1.76
N GLU A 465 -3.87 31.06 0.86
CA GLU A 465 -4.05 31.10 -0.58
C GLU A 465 -3.56 29.80 -1.20
N VAL A 466 -4.29 29.31 -2.20
CA VAL A 466 -3.83 28.25 -3.10
C VAL A 466 -3.35 28.93 -4.37
N ARG A 467 -2.07 28.75 -4.68
CA ARG A 467 -1.41 29.36 -5.83
C ARG A 467 -1.09 28.32 -6.90
N GLY A 468 -1.23 28.72 -8.16
CA GLY A 468 -0.81 27.91 -9.30
C GLY A 468 0.71 27.92 -9.49
N ARG A 469 1.20 27.18 -10.48
CA ARG A 469 2.63 27.12 -10.84
C ARG A 469 3.22 28.48 -11.20
N ASP A 470 2.42 29.38 -11.77
CA ASP A 470 2.80 30.75 -12.13
C ASP A 470 2.79 31.72 -10.92
N GLY A 471 2.47 31.21 -9.72
CA GLY A 471 2.32 32.00 -8.50
C GLY A 471 0.99 32.76 -8.41
N ALA A 472 0.12 32.68 -9.42
CA ALA A 472 -1.18 33.34 -9.38
C ALA A 472 -2.11 32.68 -8.34
N VAL A 473 -2.90 33.50 -7.65
CA VAL A 473 -3.87 33.01 -6.66
C VAL A 473 -5.05 32.35 -7.38
N VAL A 474 -5.19 31.04 -7.23
CA VAL A 474 -6.27 30.23 -7.80
C VAL A 474 -7.47 30.18 -6.85
N ALA A 475 -7.22 30.13 -5.54
CA ALA A 475 -8.24 30.20 -4.52
C ALA A 475 -7.73 30.92 -3.26
N ALA A 476 -8.62 31.62 -2.56
CA ALA A 476 -8.37 32.16 -1.24
C ALA A 476 -9.32 31.50 -0.24
N LEU A 477 -8.78 31.03 0.88
CA LEU A 477 -9.55 30.31 1.90
C LEU A 477 -10.13 31.31 2.90
N ALA A 478 -11.36 31.04 3.35
CA ALA A 478 -12.06 31.90 4.31
C ALA A 478 -11.44 31.82 5.71
N GLU A 479 -10.96 30.65 6.12
CA GLU A 479 -10.34 30.43 7.42
C GLU A 479 -8.88 30.92 7.42
N PRO A 480 -8.50 31.90 8.25
CA PRO A 480 -7.14 32.39 8.34
C PRO A 480 -6.26 31.49 9.22
N CYS A 481 -4.95 31.61 9.05
CA CYS A 481 -3.95 31.11 9.97
C CYS A 481 -3.19 32.30 10.56
N GLN A 482 -3.56 32.72 11.77
CA GLN A 482 -2.90 33.85 12.43
C GLN A 482 -1.48 33.46 12.85
N GLU A 483 -0.51 34.35 12.64
CA GLU A 483 0.92 34.10 12.91
C GLU A 483 1.40 32.72 12.40
N PRO A 484 1.30 32.44 11.09
CA PRO A 484 1.56 31.10 10.58
C PRO A 484 3.01 30.68 10.85
N ARG A 485 3.15 29.48 11.44
CA ARG A 485 4.41 28.83 11.83
C ARG A 485 4.26 27.32 11.72
N GLY A 486 5.32 26.61 11.34
CA GLY A 486 5.26 25.17 11.17
C GLY A 486 4.46 24.75 9.95
N THR A 487 4.99 23.78 9.23
CA THR A 487 4.36 23.19 8.06
C THR A 487 4.49 21.69 8.10
N ALA A 488 3.49 21.00 7.55
CA ALA A 488 3.60 19.57 7.29
C ALA A 488 2.74 19.18 6.08
N MET A 489 3.26 18.25 5.28
CA MET A 489 2.47 17.53 4.30
C MET A 489 1.98 16.22 4.93
N THR A 490 0.67 15.98 4.87
CA THR A 490 0.02 14.76 5.38
C THR A 490 -0.89 14.15 4.33
N ARG A 491 -1.26 12.87 4.47
CA ARG A 491 -2.25 12.22 3.57
C ARG A 491 -3.63 12.86 3.57
N ILE A 492 -3.97 13.71 4.55
CA ILE A 492 -5.27 14.39 4.60
C ILE A 492 -5.19 15.85 4.14
N GLY A 493 -4.00 16.36 3.83
CA GLY A 493 -3.76 17.73 3.38
C GLY A 493 -2.53 18.39 4.00
N VAL A 494 -2.34 19.65 3.63
CA VAL A 494 -1.30 20.54 4.17
C VAL A 494 -1.72 21.02 5.56
N VAL A 495 -0.80 20.99 6.51
CA VAL A 495 -1.03 21.52 7.87
C VAL A 495 -0.14 22.73 8.11
N PHE A 496 -0.74 23.80 8.63
CA PHE A 496 -0.04 24.98 9.16
C PHE A 496 -0.30 25.10 10.66
N GLY A 497 0.73 25.39 11.44
CA GLY A 497 0.57 25.85 12.82
C GLY A 497 0.18 27.32 12.84
N CYS A 498 -0.74 27.67 13.73
CA CYS A 498 -1.28 29.00 13.87
C CYS A 498 -1.28 29.40 15.35
N ALA A 499 -1.38 30.70 15.63
CA ALA A 499 -1.50 31.24 16.99
C ALA A 499 -2.63 30.59 17.80
N ASP A 500 -3.70 30.17 17.13
CA ASP A 500 -4.94 29.64 17.68
C ASP A 500 -5.09 28.11 17.53
N GLY A 501 -4.10 27.41 16.96
CA GLY A 501 -4.16 25.95 16.76
C GLY A 501 -3.41 25.50 15.51
N ALA A 502 -4.05 24.65 14.71
CA ALA A 502 -3.57 24.28 13.38
C ALA A 502 -4.66 24.48 12.32
N LEU A 503 -4.26 24.77 11.09
CA LEU A 503 -5.13 24.82 9.93
C LEU A 503 -4.76 23.68 8.97
N VAL A 504 -5.73 22.81 8.67
CA VAL A 504 -5.58 21.74 7.69
C VAL A 504 -6.23 22.19 6.38
N VAL A 505 -5.46 22.22 5.31
CA VAL A 505 -5.90 22.59 3.96
C VAL A 505 -5.84 21.36 3.06
N ASN A 506 -7.00 20.96 2.55
CA ASN A 506 -7.11 19.90 1.55
C ASN A 506 -7.37 20.53 0.19
N VAL A 507 -6.52 20.22 -0.80
CA VAL A 507 -6.63 20.70 -2.17
C VAL A 507 -6.94 19.50 -3.07
N GLN A 508 -8.08 19.56 -3.76
CA GLN A 508 -8.49 18.59 -4.78
C GLN A 508 -8.76 19.32 -6.10
N GLU A 509 -8.86 18.61 -7.21
CA GLU A 509 -9.15 19.21 -8.51
C GLU A 509 -10.38 20.15 -8.45
N GLY A 510 -10.13 21.45 -8.59
CA GLY A 510 -11.17 22.49 -8.60
C GLY A 510 -11.77 22.88 -7.24
N SER A 511 -11.27 22.36 -6.11
CA SER A 511 -11.75 22.77 -4.78
C SER A 511 -10.66 22.75 -3.71
N ALA A 512 -10.69 23.73 -2.82
CA ALA A 512 -9.82 23.77 -1.65
C ALA A 512 -10.66 24.04 -0.40
N THR A 513 -10.44 23.24 0.64
CA THR A 513 -11.14 23.36 1.92
C THR A 513 -10.14 23.55 3.04
N ALA A 514 -10.46 24.46 3.96
CA ALA A 514 -9.69 24.69 5.17
C ALA A 514 -10.48 24.25 6.40
N THR A 515 -9.83 23.56 7.32
CA THR A 515 -10.41 23.15 8.60
C THR A 515 -9.50 23.62 9.74
N LYS A 516 -10.02 24.47 10.62
CA LYS A 516 -9.32 24.88 11.84
C LYS A 516 -9.46 23.81 12.91
N ILE A 517 -8.33 23.47 13.55
CA ILE A 517 -8.24 22.61 14.73
C ILE A 517 -7.68 23.48 15.85
N ALA A 518 -8.56 24.09 16.63
CA ALA A 518 -8.19 25.03 17.68
C ALA A 518 -7.46 24.32 18.83
N TYR A 519 -6.53 25.02 19.49
CA TYR A 519 -6.01 24.54 20.77
C TYR A 519 -7.16 24.40 21.79
N PRO A 520 -7.07 23.44 22.74
CA PRO A 520 -8.11 23.26 23.76
C PRO A 520 -8.31 24.48 24.67
N SER A 521 -7.26 25.29 24.82
CA SER A 521 -7.24 26.56 25.56
C SER A 521 -6.23 27.51 24.92
N PRO A 522 -6.28 28.84 25.20
CA PRO A 522 -5.24 29.76 24.74
C PRO A 522 -3.84 29.30 25.14
N VAL A 523 -2.92 29.23 24.18
CA VAL A 523 -1.54 28.75 24.37
C VAL A 523 -0.56 29.93 24.28
N PRO A 524 0.35 30.10 25.27
CA PRO A 524 1.41 31.11 25.21
C PRO A 524 2.30 30.95 23.98
N GLN A 525 2.85 32.04 23.46
CA GLN A 525 3.65 32.01 22.22
C GLN A 525 4.80 30.99 22.26
N ALA A 526 5.46 30.82 23.41
CA ALA A 526 6.57 29.88 23.60
C ALA A 526 6.16 28.40 23.60
N GLU A 527 4.86 28.09 23.73
CA GLU A 527 4.33 26.73 23.79
C GLU A 527 3.55 26.35 22.52
N ARG A 528 3.46 27.26 21.54
CA ARG A 528 2.74 27.01 20.28
C ARG A 528 3.58 26.07 19.40
N ALA A 529 2.91 25.19 18.67
CA ALA A 529 3.54 24.36 17.65
C ALA A 529 4.10 25.23 16.51
N VAL A 530 5.43 25.32 16.42
CA VAL A 530 6.15 26.11 15.41
C VAL A 530 6.94 25.27 14.40
N GLU A 531 7.20 24.01 14.73
CA GLU A 531 7.80 23.00 13.87
C GLU A 531 7.03 21.68 14.12
N PHE A 532 6.79 20.90 13.06
CA PHE A 532 6.11 19.61 13.16
C PHE A 532 7.07 18.49 12.78
N HIS A 533 7.03 17.41 13.55
CA HIS A 533 7.77 16.18 13.29
C HIS A 533 6.81 15.02 13.13
N HIS A 534 6.97 14.26 12.06
CA HIS A 534 6.16 13.11 11.73
C HIS A 534 6.88 12.21 10.74
N ARG A 535 6.45 10.95 10.69
CA ARG A 535 6.71 10.12 9.51
C ARG A 535 6.01 10.72 8.27
N PRO A 536 6.68 10.78 7.10
CA PRO A 536 6.03 11.09 5.83
C PRO A 536 4.65 10.43 5.65
N GLY A 537 3.68 11.22 5.19
CA GLY A 537 2.29 10.81 4.96
C GLY A 537 1.45 10.54 6.23
N SER A 538 2.02 10.58 7.43
CA SER A 538 1.26 10.50 8.69
C SER A 538 0.28 11.67 8.83
N ALA A 539 -0.88 11.42 9.43
CA ALA A 539 -1.85 12.45 9.82
C ALA A 539 -1.72 12.86 11.31
N THR A 540 -0.78 12.26 12.03
CA THR A 540 -0.44 12.60 13.41
C THR A 540 0.93 13.24 13.44
N LEU A 541 1.01 14.41 14.08
CA LEU A 541 2.18 15.30 14.09
C LEU A 541 2.57 15.56 15.54
N ALA A 542 3.87 15.52 15.84
CA ALA A 542 4.43 15.95 17.11
C ALA A 542 4.99 17.38 16.98
N ALA A 543 4.86 18.18 18.02
CA ALA A 543 5.48 19.50 18.09
C ALA A 543 5.91 19.80 19.53
N GLU A 544 7.13 20.29 19.70
CA GLU A 544 7.64 20.69 21.02
C GLU A 544 6.88 21.91 21.54
N ALA A 545 6.66 21.97 22.85
CA ALA A 545 5.84 22.99 23.51
C ALA A 545 6.63 23.70 24.63
N GLY A 546 7.80 24.22 24.27
CA GLY A 546 8.70 24.91 25.18
C GLY A 546 9.15 24.04 26.35
N GLU A 547 9.19 24.62 27.55
CA GLU A 547 9.68 23.94 28.76
C GLU A 547 8.66 22.98 29.40
N ARG A 548 7.42 22.93 28.90
CA ARG A 548 6.34 22.18 29.57
C ARG A 548 6.11 20.79 29.00
N GLY A 549 6.29 20.61 27.69
CA GLY A 549 6.03 19.31 27.11
C GLY A 549 5.98 19.26 25.59
N THR A 550 5.10 18.40 25.08
CA THR A 550 4.97 18.13 23.65
C THR A 550 3.50 18.05 23.26
N TRP A 551 3.16 18.70 22.16
CA TRP A 551 1.87 18.57 21.49
C TRP A 551 1.85 17.39 20.53
N LEU A 552 0.75 16.66 20.54
CA LEU A 552 0.35 15.75 19.48
C LEU A 552 -0.90 16.30 18.78
N LEU A 553 -0.81 16.53 17.49
CA LEU A 553 -1.94 16.86 16.64
C LEU A 553 -2.35 15.62 15.85
N ASP A 554 -3.55 15.10 16.11
CA ASP A 554 -4.21 14.17 15.20
C ASP A 554 -5.11 14.97 14.25
N ALA A 555 -4.59 15.22 13.05
CA ALA A 555 -5.27 16.06 12.07
C ALA A 555 -6.53 15.38 11.50
N ARG A 556 -6.61 14.04 11.57
CA ARG A 556 -7.77 13.25 11.13
C ARG A 556 -8.91 13.31 12.15
N ARG A 557 -8.59 13.10 13.44
CA ARG A 557 -9.55 13.20 14.55
C ARG A 557 -9.84 14.64 14.94
N ARG A 558 -9.02 15.59 14.49
CA ARG A 558 -9.10 17.02 14.80
C ARG A 558 -8.94 17.29 16.29
N THR A 559 -7.94 16.64 16.88
CA THR A 559 -7.68 16.71 18.33
C THR A 559 -6.23 17.07 18.59
N TRP A 560 -6.04 17.92 19.59
CA TRP A 560 -4.75 18.15 20.23
C TRP A 560 -4.68 17.36 21.53
N THR A 561 -3.58 16.64 21.73
CA THR A 561 -3.22 16.02 23.00
C THR A 561 -1.96 16.70 23.51
N PHE A 562 -2.00 17.21 24.74
CA PHE A 562 -0.81 17.74 25.41
C PHE A 562 -0.19 16.66 26.29
N VAL A 563 1.10 16.42 26.17
CA VAL A 563 1.84 15.49 27.02
C VAL A 563 2.86 16.28 27.83
N GLU A 564 2.74 16.21 29.17
CA GLU A 564 3.68 16.86 30.11
C GLU A 564 5.00 16.09 30.17
N THR A 565 5.84 16.30 29.15
CA THR A 565 7.17 15.67 29.04
C THR A 565 8.28 16.54 29.66
N GLY A 566 8.00 17.80 29.98
CA GLY A 566 9.03 18.80 30.25
C GLY A 566 9.76 19.23 28.96
N PRO A 567 10.93 19.89 29.07
CA PRO A 567 11.74 20.19 27.90
C PRO A 567 12.33 18.91 27.31
N VAL A 568 12.23 18.77 25.99
CA VAL A 568 12.76 17.62 25.23
C VAL A 568 13.79 18.11 24.22
N LEU A 569 14.76 17.27 23.90
CA LEU A 569 15.73 17.51 22.82
C LEU A 569 15.13 17.21 21.44
N ALA A 570 14.19 16.28 21.39
CA ALA A 570 13.49 15.87 20.19
C ALA A 570 12.18 15.17 20.53
N ALA A 571 11.19 15.35 19.67
CA ALA A 571 9.92 14.61 19.71
C ALA A 571 9.48 14.18 18.31
N ASN A 572 8.96 12.96 18.17
CA ASN A 572 8.43 12.47 16.89
C ASN A 572 7.42 11.33 17.10
N THR A 573 6.65 11.00 16.07
CA THR A 573 5.68 9.89 16.08
C THR A 573 5.55 9.22 14.71
N ALA A 574 5.40 7.90 14.69
CA ALA A 574 5.17 7.13 13.46
C ALA A 574 3.74 7.31 12.90
N GLY A 575 2.84 7.92 13.67
CA GLY A 575 1.48 8.22 13.23
C GLY A 575 0.38 7.55 14.04
N GLU A 576 -0.75 7.30 13.39
CA GLU A 576 -1.96 6.80 14.04
C GLU A 576 -1.71 5.45 14.77
N GLY A 577 -1.96 5.45 16.09
CA GLY A 577 -1.79 4.27 16.94
C GLY A 577 -0.35 3.96 17.37
N ALA A 578 0.64 4.71 16.87
CA ALA A 578 2.01 4.65 17.34
C ALA A 578 2.21 5.55 18.57
N PRO A 579 3.17 5.25 19.45
CA PRO A 579 3.48 6.14 20.55
C PRO A 579 4.09 7.47 20.07
N LEU A 580 3.98 8.48 20.93
CA LEU A 580 4.87 9.64 20.87
C LEU A 580 6.21 9.26 21.48
N LEU A 581 7.27 9.49 20.73
CA LEU A 581 8.64 9.32 21.19
C LEU A 581 9.19 10.69 21.58
N THR A 582 9.79 10.80 22.75
CA THR A 582 10.52 12.00 23.15
C THR A 582 11.87 11.65 23.76
N LEU A 583 12.89 12.43 23.44
CA LEU A 583 14.21 12.29 24.03
C LEU A 583 14.44 13.46 24.99
N SER A 584 14.65 13.18 26.26
CA SER A 584 14.93 14.19 27.28
C SER A 584 16.41 14.59 27.31
N ALA A 585 16.73 15.72 27.93
CA ALA A 585 18.09 16.27 28.01
C ALA A 585 19.08 15.36 28.77
N ASP A 586 18.59 14.47 29.64
CA ASP A 586 19.39 13.45 30.32
C ASP A 586 19.63 12.19 29.47
N GLY A 587 19.20 12.18 28.20
CA GLY A 587 19.46 11.11 27.24
C GLY A 587 18.52 9.91 27.35
N VAL A 588 17.41 10.05 28.06
CA VAL A 588 16.37 9.02 28.19
C VAL A 588 15.38 9.15 27.04
N LEU A 589 15.16 8.06 26.30
CA LEU A 589 14.09 7.96 25.32
C LEU A 589 12.82 7.48 26.03
N HIS A 590 11.74 8.23 25.89
CA HIS A 590 10.42 7.93 26.43
C HIS A 590 9.44 7.61 25.31
N ALA A 591 8.52 6.68 25.57
CA ALA A 591 7.36 6.41 24.72
C ALA A 591 6.09 6.73 25.51
N TYR A 592 5.24 7.58 24.94
CA TYR A 592 3.94 7.95 25.50
C TYR A 592 2.81 7.45 24.62
N ASP A 593 1.71 7.05 25.22
CA ASP A 593 0.48 6.71 24.51
C ASP A 593 -0.10 7.99 23.87
N ALA A 594 -0.29 7.98 22.55
CA ALA A 594 -0.70 9.17 21.81
C ALA A 594 -2.14 9.63 22.13
N ALA A 595 -2.99 8.75 22.66
CA ALA A 595 -4.39 9.07 22.96
C ALA A 595 -4.55 9.63 24.39
N THR A 596 -3.81 9.08 25.35
CA THR A 596 -3.95 9.39 26.77
C THR A 596 -2.83 10.27 27.33
N GLY A 597 -1.68 10.34 26.64
CA GLY A 597 -0.48 11.02 27.11
C GLY A 597 0.26 10.29 28.24
N SER A 598 -0.14 9.07 28.62
CA SER A 598 0.56 8.32 29.67
C SER A 598 1.88 7.72 29.18
N GLU A 599 2.92 7.75 30.00
CA GLU A 599 4.19 7.06 29.71
C GLU A 599 3.96 5.55 29.65
N LEU A 600 4.33 4.94 28.53
CA LEU A 600 4.25 3.50 28.29
C LEU A 600 5.53 2.80 28.75
N THR A 601 6.68 3.37 28.39
CA THR A 601 8.00 2.83 28.68
C THR A 601 9.07 3.90 28.48
N ARG A 602 10.26 3.69 29.05
CA ARG A 602 11.42 4.58 28.90
C ARG A 602 12.73 3.79 28.95
N LYS A 603 13.78 4.35 28.36
CA LYS A 603 15.10 3.72 28.29
C LYS A 603 16.21 4.76 28.18
N GLN A 604 17.24 4.65 29.03
CA GLN A 604 18.48 5.40 28.84
C GLN A 604 19.11 4.98 27.51
N LEU A 605 19.28 5.93 26.60
CA LEU A 605 19.67 5.61 25.23
C LEU A 605 20.99 6.28 24.82
N VAL A 606 21.14 7.56 25.14
CA VAL A 606 22.34 8.36 24.83
C VAL A 606 22.88 9.01 26.10
N GLU A 607 24.08 9.57 26.02
CA GLU A 607 24.64 10.36 27.12
C GLU A 607 23.87 11.69 27.31
N PRO A 608 23.74 12.18 28.55
CA PRO A 608 23.13 13.49 28.85
C PRO A 608 23.77 14.63 28.04
N GLY A 609 22.94 15.54 27.53
CA GLY A 609 23.38 16.72 26.78
C GLY A 609 23.83 16.44 25.34
N SER A 610 23.68 15.21 24.83
CA SER A 610 23.98 14.86 23.44
C SER A 610 23.01 15.55 22.47
N ALA A 611 23.54 16.22 21.43
CA ALA A 611 22.73 16.87 20.39
C ALA A 611 22.07 15.84 19.45
N SER A 612 21.02 15.20 19.95
CA SER A 612 20.36 14.04 19.35
C SER A 612 18.95 14.41 18.86
N SER A 613 18.52 13.81 17.76
CA SER A 613 17.21 13.94 17.15
C SER A 613 16.55 12.57 16.98
N ILE A 614 15.24 12.58 16.68
CA ILE A 614 14.46 11.37 16.40
C ILE A 614 13.88 11.50 15.00
N VAL A 615 14.20 10.53 14.14
CA VAL A 615 13.54 10.34 12.84
C VAL A 615 12.76 9.04 12.88
N VAL A 616 11.61 8.98 12.21
CA VAL A 616 10.70 7.83 12.31
C VAL A 616 10.21 7.46 10.92
N ASP A 617 10.32 6.17 10.61
CA ASP A 617 9.81 5.56 9.38
C ASP A 617 8.54 4.72 9.69
N SER A 618 8.00 4.01 8.71
CA SER A 618 6.80 3.18 8.88
C SER A 618 6.95 2.02 9.88
N SER A 619 8.17 1.64 10.26
CA SER A 619 8.54 0.41 10.95
C SER A 619 9.47 0.59 12.16
N ARG A 620 10.27 1.66 12.19
CA ARG A 620 11.37 1.93 13.12
C ARG A 620 11.50 3.42 13.42
N ALA A 621 12.21 3.71 14.51
CA ALA A 621 12.72 5.04 14.81
C ALA A 621 14.25 5.02 14.80
N TYR A 622 14.87 6.11 14.39
CA TYR A 622 16.30 6.32 14.35
C TYR A 622 16.69 7.45 15.28
N VAL A 623 17.66 7.19 16.16
CA VAL A 623 18.19 8.18 17.10
C VAL A 623 19.69 8.27 16.89
N ASN A 624 20.20 9.44 16.53
CA ASN A 624 21.63 9.70 16.44
C ASN A 624 22.23 9.85 17.84
N ASP A 625 23.41 9.28 18.04
CA ASP A 625 24.22 9.38 19.25
C ASP A 625 25.59 9.99 18.89
N PRO A 626 25.70 11.33 18.88
CA PRO A 626 26.96 12.03 18.60
C PRO A 626 28.14 11.55 19.45
N GLY A 627 27.93 11.40 20.77
CA GLY A 627 28.99 10.99 21.71
C GLY A 627 29.47 9.55 21.46
N GLY A 628 28.54 8.67 21.10
CA GLY A 628 28.82 7.30 20.71
C GLY A 628 29.21 7.11 19.24
N ARG A 629 29.23 8.17 18.42
CA ARG A 629 29.48 8.15 16.98
C ARG A 629 28.69 7.06 16.25
N LYS A 630 27.38 7.03 16.44
CA LYS A 630 26.51 5.98 15.89
C LYS A 630 25.07 6.48 15.69
N VAL A 631 24.30 5.72 14.94
CA VAL A 631 22.84 5.82 14.89
C VAL A 631 22.23 4.54 15.45
N LEU A 632 21.18 4.68 16.25
CA LEU A 632 20.48 3.59 16.91
C LEU A 632 19.13 3.39 16.22
N GLU A 633 18.89 2.19 15.68
CA GLU A 633 17.57 1.81 15.20
C GLU A 633 16.76 1.23 16.37
N ILE A 634 15.60 1.82 16.61
CA ILE A 634 14.73 1.54 17.75
C ILE A 634 13.41 0.97 17.25
N ASP A 635 12.99 -0.15 17.84
CA ASP A 635 11.61 -0.60 17.73
C ASP A 635 10.77 0.25 18.67
N TYR A 636 9.96 1.15 18.11
CA TYR A 636 9.18 2.09 18.91
C TYR A 636 8.02 1.42 19.69
N SER A 637 7.75 0.12 19.50
CA SER A 637 6.74 -0.59 20.28
C SER A 637 7.20 -0.97 21.69
N ASP A 638 8.50 -1.18 21.89
CA ASP A 638 9.10 -1.59 23.17
C ASP A 638 10.39 -0.85 23.53
N LEU A 639 10.82 0.12 22.71
CA LEU A 639 12.09 0.86 22.79
C LEU A 639 13.35 -0.02 22.73
N ARG A 640 13.24 -1.25 22.22
CA ARG A 640 14.40 -2.12 22.01
C ARG A 640 15.26 -1.57 20.88
N THR A 641 16.57 -1.60 21.07
CA THR A 641 17.52 -1.29 19.99
C THR A 641 17.57 -2.51 19.07
N ALA A 642 17.08 -2.36 17.85
CA ALA A 642 17.05 -3.39 16.83
C ALA A 642 18.41 -3.54 16.16
N ARG A 643 19.04 -2.42 15.78
CA ARG A 643 20.35 -2.34 15.14
C ARG A 643 21.13 -1.11 15.62
N VAL A 644 22.43 -1.14 15.43
CA VAL A 644 23.35 -0.04 15.72
C VAL A 644 24.22 0.17 14.49
N PHE A 645 24.23 1.39 13.97
CA PHE A 645 25.06 1.79 12.83
C PHE A 645 26.24 2.61 13.33
N PRO A 646 27.45 2.03 13.47
CA PRO A 646 28.63 2.78 13.86
C PRO A 646 29.05 3.74 12.75
N LEU A 647 29.57 4.90 13.14
CA LEU A 647 29.99 5.97 12.24
C LEU A 647 31.37 6.50 12.64
N GLU A 648 32.05 7.12 11.69
CA GLU A 648 33.35 7.75 11.93
C GLU A 648 33.23 9.22 12.37
N ILE A 649 32.02 9.77 12.32
CA ILE A 649 31.68 11.17 12.63
C ILE A 649 30.82 11.25 13.90
N ALA A 650 30.66 12.44 14.48
CA ALA A 650 29.66 12.69 15.52
C ALA A 650 28.36 13.17 14.86
N PRO A 651 27.37 12.29 14.56
CA PRO A 651 26.15 12.70 13.86
C PRO A 651 25.32 13.60 14.76
N THR A 652 25.34 14.91 14.56
CA THR A 652 24.59 15.90 15.35
C THR A 652 23.35 16.42 14.64
N LEU A 653 23.24 16.13 13.35
CA LEU A 653 22.09 16.40 12.51
C LEU A 653 21.76 15.14 11.70
N MET A 654 20.47 14.89 11.53
CA MET A 654 19.96 13.70 10.85
C MET A 654 18.62 14.00 10.17
N VAL A 655 18.47 13.59 8.92
CA VAL A 655 17.20 13.56 8.20
C VAL A 655 17.11 12.29 7.37
N GLU A 656 15.89 11.83 7.11
CA GLU A 656 15.62 10.64 6.31
C GLU A 656 15.08 10.99 4.93
N ALA A 657 15.33 10.10 3.98
CA ALA A 657 14.83 10.14 2.61
C ALA A 657 14.50 8.72 2.14
N GLY A 658 13.64 8.59 1.13
CA GLY A 658 13.24 7.32 0.53
C GLY A 658 11.93 6.72 1.07
N GLU A 659 11.12 7.48 1.83
CA GLU A 659 9.84 7.03 2.40
C GLU A 659 8.71 8.08 2.36
#